data_AF-A0A847FN36-F1
#
_entry.id   AF-A0A847FN36-F1
#
_cell.length_a   1.000
_cell.length_b   1.000
_cell.length_c   1.000
_cell.angle_alpha   90.00
_cell.angle_beta   90.00
_cell.angle_gamma   90.00
#
_symmetry.space_group_name_H-M   'P 1'
#
loop_
_entity.id
_entity.type
_entity.pdbx_description
1 polymer ?
#
loop_
_entity_poly.entity_id
_entity_poly.type
_entity_poly.pdbx_seq_one_letter_code
_entity_poly.pdbx_strand_id
1 'polypeptide(L)'
;GGGGVLLTTCWLRERRACWRALWPLALAVLAGGIPFVVNWLVTGSPISSGASAKSWWGNVPFHADSILRTVAWHYGEILERFVAGTWAGDHWFLAPGMLPLAAVGWWALARRREHAAVLLTAGGFFLGTAATSSLITATWHAGRYQVPFLGLLVPVAALGVAQLVFWLPGRFRTLGLAVAGLYLLAASAHALVLARASYANAVYVVAHQQIALGDWMRENLPPGTQVAVSDAGALRYVSERPILDLVGLTTQGAAVPWRHASGSLFEFVEQASPRPNYFATYPDVYIGSYFLATDLFGTELAAANVPDHGVPSASNTQVLYRADWQLADSGDQIYQEDIREKTAGLRLAQAIDVADLSSEEEHGVTWWEGPRLPGYPTEVKQLTYRTDPAREVLDGGRMLTGGLAFRARVEPGQPLLLVARLHATQAAALRVWADGQEVGLWRYPAIPGEWLETAFRIPAEAVARESVEIRLVVEPTEGEITAPCGVYYLWVWQGEAAAAEVAPKRPLAATLGDHVELLGYDLDAGAAQPGGTLELALYWRAAGQRADAAKVFVHLYDPAGKVAAQVDRQPYYGTRPPYTWTTGEVIRDPYALKLPADLAPGAYTLVVGMYDELTGARLPVRADAARVLPDSRLRLGEVAVR
;
A
#
# COMPACT_ATOMS: atom_id res chain seq x y z
N GLY A 1 -71.30 -13.80 -5.11
CA GLY A 1 -71.38 -14.78 -4.03
C GLY A 1 -69.98 -15.25 -3.63
N GLY A 2 -69.66 -15.15 -2.34
CA GLY A 2 -68.87 -16.18 -1.62
C GLY A 2 -67.33 -16.15 -1.59
N GLY A 3 -66.60 -15.52 -2.53
CA GLY A 3 -65.14 -15.77 -2.63
C GLY A 3 -64.20 -14.75 -1.95
N GLY A 4 -64.49 -13.45 -2.05
CA GLY A 4 -63.52 -12.40 -1.68
C GLY A 4 -63.46 -12.02 -0.20
N VAL A 5 -64.51 -12.30 0.55
CA VAL A 5 -64.62 -11.94 1.98
C VAL A 5 -63.99 -13.02 2.88
N LEU A 6 -63.90 -14.28 2.42
CA LEU A 6 -63.29 -15.37 3.20
C LEU A 6 -61.76 -15.34 3.21
N LEU A 7 -61.10 -14.90 2.13
CA LEU A 7 -59.63 -14.80 2.09
C LEU A 7 -59.10 -13.61 2.90
N THR A 8 -59.80 -12.48 2.89
CA THR A 8 -59.46 -11.31 3.72
C THR A 8 -59.80 -11.54 5.19
N THR A 9 -60.89 -12.24 5.53
CA THR A 9 -61.22 -12.57 6.92
C THR A 9 -60.37 -13.70 7.51
N CYS A 10 -59.91 -14.68 6.71
CA CYS A 10 -58.89 -15.65 7.16
C CYS A 10 -57.53 -14.98 7.39
N TRP A 11 -57.10 -14.07 6.50
CA TRP A 11 -55.85 -13.30 6.69
C TRP A 11 -55.93 -12.32 7.87
N LEU A 12 -57.10 -11.75 8.15
CA LEU A 12 -57.31 -10.85 9.29
C LEU A 12 -57.52 -11.59 10.64
N ARG A 13 -58.06 -12.81 10.66
CA ARG A 13 -58.14 -13.64 11.87
C ARG A 13 -56.79 -14.21 12.27
N GLU A 14 -55.92 -14.55 11.32
CA GLU A 14 -54.54 -14.99 11.59
C GLU A 14 -53.58 -13.85 11.92
N ARG A 15 -53.88 -12.59 11.56
CA ARG A 15 -53.04 -11.42 11.89
C ARG A 15 -52.76 -11.27 13.39
N ARG A 16 -53.72 -11.53 14.28
CA ARG A 16 -53.46 -11.44 15.74
C ARG A 16 -52.47 -12.50 16.25
N ALA A 17 -52.41 -13.66 15.60
CA ALA A 17 -51.43 -14.70 15.90
C ALA A 17 -50.07 -14.43 15.23
N CYS A 18 -50.08 -13.92 13.99
CA CYS A 18 -48.89 -13.63 13.21
C CYS A 18 -48.10 -12.43 13.77
N TRP A 19 -48.77 -11.34 14.16
CA TRP A 19 -48.09 -10.19 14.80
C TRP A 19 -47.51 -10.53 16.19
N ARG A 20 -48.19 -11.38 16.97
CA ARG A 20 -47.64 -11.88 18.25
C ARG A 20 -46.44 -12.82 18.05
N ALA A 21 -46.41 -13.58 16.96
CA ALA A 21 -45.28 -14.45 16.59
C ALA A 21 -44.11 -13.69 15.93
N LEU A 22 -44.38 -12.57 15.27
CA LEU A 22 -43.39 -11.71 14.62
C LEU A 22 -42.81 -10.64 15.55
N TRP A 23 -43.49 -10.31 16.66
CA TRP A 23 -42.99 -9.33 17.63
C TRP A 23 -41.63 -9.71 18.26
N PRO A 24 -41.37 -10.99 18.65
CA PRO A 24 -40.04 -11.41 19.10
C PRO A 24 -38.98 -11.28 18.02
N LEU A 25 -39.33 -11.54 16.75
CA LEU A 25 -38.45 -11.35 15.59
C LEU A 25 -38.12 -9.87 15.39
N ALA A 26 -39.12 -8.99 15.45
CA ALA A 26 -38.94 -7.55 15.34
C ALA A 26 -38.09 -7.01 16.50
N LEU A 27 -38.34 -7.48 17.74
CA LEU A 27 -37.52 -7.14 18.91
C LEU A 27 -36.08 -7.63 18.77
N ALA A 28 -35.86 -8.84 18.25
CA ALA A 28 -34.51 -9.37 18.03
C ALA A 28 -33.74 -8.59 16.96
N VAL A 29 -34.41 -8.19 15.88
CA VAL A 29 -33.82 -7.32 14.84
C VAL A 29 -33.50 -5.93 15.40
N LEU A 30 -34.44 -5.32 16.14
CA LEU A 30 -34.22 -4.03 16.79
C LEU A 30 -33.08 -4.11 17.81
N ALA A 31 -33.02 -5.17 18.62
CA ALA A 31 -31.95 -5.43 19.57
C ALA A 31 -30.59 -5.60 18.87
N GLY A 32 -30.55 -6.27 17.72
CA GLY A 32 -29.35 -6.39 16.88
C GLY A 32 -28.87 -5.05 16.29
N GLY A 33 -29.77 -4.07 16.14
CA GLY A 33 -29.45 -2.70 15.74
C GLY A 33 -28.89 -1.82 16.86
N ILE A 34 -29.15 -2.15 18.13
CA ILE A 34 -28.72 -1.35 19.29
C ILE A 34 -27.20 -1.11 19.29
N PRO A 35 -26.32 -2.11 19.07
CA PRO A 35 -24.87 -1.88 19.05
C PRO A 35 -24.43 -0.85 18.02
N PHE A 36 -25.05 -0.82 16.82
CA PHE A 36 -24.72 0.15 15.77
C PHE A 36 -25.14 1.57 16.15
N VAL A 37 -26.31 1.72 16.76
CA VAL A 37 -26.80 3.02 17.26
C VAL A 37 -25.92 3.50 18.41
N VAL A 38 -25.58 2.63 19.37
CA VAL A 38 -24.68 2.98 20.48
C VAL A 38 -23.31 3.38 19.95
N ASN A 39 -22.74 2.63 19.01
CA ASN A 39 -21.47 2.97 18.39
C ASN A 39 -21.54 4.34 17.70
N TRP A 40 -22.60 4.60 16.93
CA TRP A 40 -22.81 5.89 16.28
C TRP A 40 -22.91 7.05 17.27
N LEU A 41 -23.64 6.89 18.38
CA LEU A 41 -23.77 7.91 19.42
C LEU A 41 -22.46 8.20 20.15
N VAL A 42 -21.58 7.20 20.31
CA VAL A 42 -20.31 7.34 21.04
C VAL A 42 -19.17 7.79 20.13
N THR A 43 -19.11 7.29 18.90
CA THR A 43 -17.95 7.46 18.01
C THR A 43 -18.24 8.24 16.74
N GLY A 44 -19.50 8.62 16.48
CA GLY A 44 -19.91 9.26 15.23
C GLY A 44 -19.98 8.33 14.01
N SER A 45 -19.67 7.04 14.16
CA SER A 45 -19.70 6.04 13.09
C SER A 45 -20.66 4.90 13.42
N PRO A 46 -21.50 4.41 12.50
CA PRO A 46 -22.29 3.21 12.74
C PRO A 46 -21.44 1.93 12.73
N ILE A 47 -20.21 1.99 12.20
CA ILE A 47 -19.32 0.83 12.04
C ILE A 47 -18.25 0.86 13.15
N SER A 48 -18.09 -0.26 13.85
CA SER A 48 -17.02 -0.42 14.84
C SER A 48 -15.64 -0.54 14.17
N SER A 49 -14.58 -0.12 14.85
CA SER A 49 -13.22 -0.24 14.31
C SER A 49 -12.84 -1.67 13.93
N GLY A 50 -13.31 -2.66 14.71
CA GLY A 50 -13.12 -4.07 14.39
C GLY A 50 -13.80 -4.52 13.10
N ALA A 51 -15.00 -4.01 12.81
CA ALA A 51 -15.65 -4.24 11.53
C ALA A 51 -14.93 -3.51 10.39
N SER A 52 -14.46 -2.28 10.62
CA SER A 52 -13.67 -1.52 9.64
C SER A 52 -12.38 -2.26 9.24
N ALA A 53 -11.63 -2.76 10.22
CA ALA A 53 -10.36 -3.44 10.00
C ALA A 53 -10.48 -4.85 9.39
N LYS A 54 -11.60 -5.56 9.64
CA LYS A 54 -11.74 -7.00 9.33
C LYS A 54 -12.82 -7.33 8.30
N SER A 55 -13.53 -6.34 7.77
CA SER A 55 -14.58 -6.54 6.77
C SER A 55 -14.05 -6.30 5.36
N TRP A 56 -14.50 -7.11 4.40
CA TRP A 56 -14.29 -6.84 2.97
C TRP A 56 -14.93 -5.51 2.55
N TRP A 57 -15.97 -5.05 3.25
CA TRP A 57 -16.59 -3.75 2.99
C TRP A 57 -15.68 -2.57 3.30
N GLY A 58 -14.66 -2.75 4.16
CA GLY A 58 -13.62 -1.76 4.43
C GLY A 58 -12.40 -1.92 3.54
N ASN A 59 -12.48 -2.64 2.42
CA ASN A 59 -11.34 -2.82 1.51
C ASN A 59 -10.99 -1.53 0.77
N VAL A 60 -9.69 -1.25 0.73
CA VAL A 60 -9.11 -0.14 -0.02
C VAL A 60 -8.06 -0.74 -0.95
N PRO A 61 -8.17 -0.54 -2.27
CA PRO A 61 -9.30 0.07 -2.98
C PRO A 61 -10.61 -0.73 -2.86
N PHE A 62 -11.74 -0.04 -2.97
CA PHE A 62 -13.06 -0.68 -2.85
C PHE A 62 -13.50 -1.29 -4.19
N HIS A 63 -13.67 -2.61 -4.23
CA HIS A 63 -14.03 -3.36 -5.44
C HIS A 63 -15.29 -4.18 -5.23
N ALA A 64 -16.45 -3.58 -5.46
CA ALA A 64 -17.74 -4.22 -5.20
C ALA A 64 -17.86 -5.60 -5.87
N ASP A 65 -17.39 -5.76 -7.12
CA ASP A 65 -17.46 -7.01 -7.86
C ASP A 65 -16.59 -8.12 -7.23
N SER A 66 -15.35 -7.79 -6.85
CA SER A 66 -14.44 -8.73 -6.19
C SER A 66 -14.89 -9.07 -4.77
N ILE A 67 -15.38 -8.07 -4.03
CA ILE A 67 -15.94 -8.24 -2.69
C ILE A 67 -17.15 -9.18 -2.74
N LEU A 68 -18.13 -8.91 -3.60
CA LEU A 68 -19.33 -9.75 -3.71
C LEU A 68 -18.98 -11.19 -4.11
N ARG A 69 -18.06 -11.39 -5.06
CA ARG A 69 -17.58 -12.74 -5.42
C ARG A 69 -16.92 -13.44 -4.23
N THR A 70 -16.07 -12.74 -3.49
CA THR A 70 -15.36 -13.30 -2.32
C THR A 70 -16.32 -13.64 -1.18
N VAL A 71 -17.29 -12.77 -0.91
CA VAL A 71 -18.33 -13.02 0.10
C VAL A 71 -19.22 -14.20 -0.30
N ALA A 72 -19.60 -14.30 -1.57
CA ALA A 72 -20.36 -15.45 -2.07
C ALA A 72 -19.55 -16.76 -1.99
N TRP A 73 -18.25 -16.70 -2.30
CA TRP A 73 -17.33 -17.83 -2.14
C TRP A 73 -17.24 -18.27 -0.67
N HIS A 74 -16.93 -17.36 0.25
CA HIS A 74 -16.90 -17.64 1.69
C HIS A 74 -18.24 -18.22 2.18
N TYR A 75 -19.36 -17.67 1.71
CA TYR A 75 -20.67 -18.18 2.07
C TYR A 75 -20.87 -19.64 1.63
N GLY A 76 -20.52 -19.96 0.37
CA GLY A 76 -20.55 -21.33 -0.15
C GLY A 76 -19.64 -22.27 0.65
N GLU A 77 -18.38 -21.86 0.86
CA GLU A 77 -17.39 -22.62 1.61
C GLU A 77 -17.85 -22.91 3.05
N ILE A 78 -18.46 -21.93 3.73
CA ILE A 78 -18.99 -22.12 5.08
C ILE A 78 -20.15 -23.13 5.08
N LEU A 79 -21.05 -23.07 4.11
CA LEU A 79 -22.14 -24.05 3.98
C LEU A 79 -21.60 -25.46 3.69
N GLU A 80 -20.60 -25.59 2.82
CA GLU A 80 -19.93 -26.86 2.54
C GLU A 80 -19.27 -27.43 3.81
N ARG A 81 -18.60 -26.58 4.59
CA ARG A 81 -18.03 -26.95 5.90
C ARG A 81 -19.08 -27.41 6.90
N PHE A 82 -20.28 -26.84 6.88
CA PHE A 82 -21.41 -27.31 7.69
C PHE A 82 -22.00 -28.65 7.22
N VAL A 83 -21.86 -28.98 5.93
CA VAL A 83 -22.21 -30.31 5.40
C VAL A 83 -21.12 -31.33 5.76
N ALA A 84 -19.85 -30.99 5.58
CA ALA A 84 -18.71 -31.87 5.83
C ALA A 84 -18.39 -32.03 7.33
N GLY A 85 -18.76 -31.05 8.15
CA GLY A 85 -18.38 -30.97 9.56
C GLY A 85 -16.98 -30.38 9.80
N THR A 86 -16.31 -29.82 8.79
CA THR A 86 -14.87 -29.46 8.81
C THR A 86 -14.61 -27.97 9.06
N TRP A 87 -13.63 -27.63 9.91
CA TRP A 87 -13.26 -26.23 10.18
C TRP A 87 -11.79 -25.96 10.54
N ALA A 88 -11.07 -26.92 11.13
CA ALA A 88 -9.69 -26.76 11.55
C ALA A 88 -8.80 -27.80 10.83
N GLY A 89 -7.98 -27.36 9.86
CA GLY A 89 -7.11 -28.26 9.08
C GLY A 89 -7.87 -29.40 8.39
N ASP A 90 -9.08 -29.13 7.90
CA ASP A 90 -10.01 -30.10 7.31
C ASP A 90 -10.48 -31.25 8.23
N HIS A 91 -10.35 -31.10 9.55
CA HIS A 91 -10.87 -32.08 10.51
C HIS A 91 -12.29 -31.78 11.00
N TRP A 92 -13.01 -32.83 11.42
CA TRP A 92 -14.38 -32.73 11.94
C TRP A 92 -14.40 -31.99 13.28
N PHE A 93 -14.93 -30.77 13.26
CA PHE A 93 -15.22 -29.97 14.44
C PHE A 93 -16.71 -30.06 14.84
N LEU A 94 -17.56 -30.40 13.88
CA LEU A 94 -18.98 -30.65 14.04
C LEU A 94 -19.30 -32.06 13.49
N ALA A 95 -20.42 -32.64 13.91
CA ALA A 95 -20.87 -33.89 13.32
C ALA A 95 -21.16 -33.68 11.81
N PRO A 96 -20.55 -34.46 10.91
CA PRO A 96 -20.87 -34.39 9.49
C PRO A 96 -22.37 -34.50 9.19
N GLY A 97 -22.84 -33.84 8.14
CA GLY A 97 -24.24 -33.84 7.77
C GLY A 97 -25.14 -33.01 8.70
N MET A 98 -24.59 -32.17 9.57
CA MET A 98 -25.37 -31.29 10.45
C MET A 98 -26.36 -30.41 9.68
N LEU A 99 -25.94 -29.80 8.56
CA LEU A 99 -26.84 -28.98 7.74
C LEU A 99 -27.95 -29.79 7.04
N PRO A 100 -27.67 -30.94 6.39
CA PRO A 100 -28.72 -31.86 5.90
C PRO A 100 -29.70 -32.31 6.99
N LEU A 101 -29.22 -32.65 8.20
CA LEU A 101 -30.06 -33.01 9.33
C LEU A 101 -30.95 -31.83 9.75
N ALA A 102 -30.39 -30.62 9.82
CA ALA A 102 -31.17 -29.42 10.10
C ALA A 102 -32.22 -29.14 9.01
N ALA A 103 -31.92 -29.41 7.73
CA ALA A 103 -32.90 -29.29 6.65
C ALA A 103 -34.12 -30.20 6.86
N VAL A 104 -33.93 -31.44 7.33
CA VAL A 104 -35.03 -32.34 7.72
C VAL A 104 -35.79 -31.77 8.93
N GLY A 105 -35.09 -31.18 9.89
CA GLY A 105 -35.69 -30.52 11.04
C GLY A 105 -36.58 -29.33 10.65
N TRP A 106 -36.09 -28.43 9.79
CA TRP A 106 -36.88 -27.32 9.25
C TRP A 106 -38.08 -27.81 8.45
N TRP A 107 -37.93 -28.86 7.65
CA TRP A 107 -39.04 -29.52 6.97
C TRP A 107 -40.10 -30.02 7.98
N ALA A 108 -39.68 -30.64 9.08
CA ALA A 108 -40.58 -31.13 10.11
C ALA A 108 -41.34 -29.98 10.81
N LEU A 109 -40.66 -28.90 11.16
CA LEU A 109 -41.27 -27.68 11.72
C LEU A 109 -42.27 -27.06 10.74
N ALA A 110 -41.91 -26.94 9.47
CA ALA A 110 -42.79 -26.42 8.43
C ALA A 110 -44.06 -27.28 8.28
N ARG A 111 -43.94 -28.62 8.36
CA ARG A 111 -45.08 -29.54 8.32
C ARG A 111 -45.99 -29.42 9.54
N ARG A 112 -45.43 -29.09 10.71
CA ARG A 112 -46.18 -28.78 11.94
C ARG A 112 -46.78 -27.38 11.96
N ARG A 113 -46.60 -26.60 10.88
CA ARG A 113 -47.02 -25.19 10.77
C ARG A 113 -46.33 -24.26 11.77
N GLU A 114 -45.14 -24.64 12.23
CA GLU A 114 -44.29 -23.82 13.12
C GLU A 114 -43.44 -22.83 12.31
N HIS A 115 -44.07 -22.04 11.46
CA HIS A 115 -43.38 -21.16 10.51
C HIS A 115 -42.49 -20.11 11.19
N ALA A 116 -42.87 -19.64 12.39
CA ALA A 116 -42.05 -18.73 13.17
C ALA A 116 -40.72 -19.37 13.60
N ALA A 117 -40.71 -20.65 13.99
CA ALA A 117 -39.50 -21.37 14.36
C ALA A 117 -38.59 -21.59 13.16
N VAL A 118 -39.15 -21.90 11.98
CA VAL A 118 -38.40 -22.00 10.73
C VAL A 118 -37.78 -20.66 10.36
N LEU A 119 -38.55 -19.57 10.38
CA LEU A 119 -38.04 -18.24 10.05
C LEU A 119 -36.94 -17.78 11.01
N LEU A 120 -37.09 -18.04 12.31
CA LEU A 120 -36.09 -17.71 13.33
C LEU A 120 -34.80 -18.51 13.14
N THR A 121 -34.89 -19.83 13.00
CA THR A 121 -33.72 -20.69 13.00
C THR A 121 -33.04 -20.78 11.63
N ALA A 122 -33.81 -20.98 10.55
CA ALA A 122 -33.27 -21.00 9.19
C ALA A 122 -32.86 -19.60 8.75
N GLY A 123 -33.72 -18.59 8.97
CA GLY A 123 -33.39 -17.21 8.65
C GLY A 123 -32.19 -16.72 9.46
N GLY A 124 -32.17 -16.96 10.78
CA GLY A 124 -31.02 -16.62 11.63
C GLY A 124 -29.72 -17.29 11.20
N PHE A 125 -29.76 -18.59 10.86
CA PHE A 125 -28.59 -19.31 10.37
C PHE A 125 -28.09 -18.78 9.02
N PHE A 126 -28.95 -18.73 7.99
CA PHE A 126 -28.51 -18.35 6.64
C PHE A 126 -28.17 -16.86 6.53
N LEU A 127 -28.97 -15.97 7.13
CA LEU A 127 -28.67 -14.53 7.12
C LEU A 127 -27.45 -14.20 8.00
N GLY A 128 -27.31 -14.88 9.14
CA GLY A 128 -26.14 -14.74 10.01
C GLY A 128 -24.85 -15.23 9.34
N THR A 129 -24.92 -16.37 8.65
CA THR A 129 -23.81 -16.90 7.84
C THR A 129 -23.46 -15.93 6.72
N ALA A 130 -24.46 -15.37 6.01
CA ALA A 130 -24.23 -14.37 4.97
C ALA A 130 -23.56 -13.11 5.52
N ALA A 131 -24.01 -12.62 6.68
CA ALA A 131 -23.41 -11.46 7.34
C ALA A 131 -21.95 -11.72 7.73
N THR A 132 -21.65 -12.86 8.35
CA THR A 132 -20.28 -13.21 8.79
C THR A 132 -19.35 -13.57 7.63
N SER A 133 -19.89 -13.98 6.48
CA SER A 133 -19.12 -14.23 5.24
C SER A 133 -18.48 -12.95 4.69
N SER A 134 -18.96 -11.77 5.10
CA SER A 134 -18.35 -10.48 4.76
C SER A 134 -17.03 -10.18 5.46
N LEU A 135 -16.65 -10.98 6.45
CA LEU A 135 -15.36 -10.84 7.14
C LEU A 135 -14.23 -11.41 6.27
N ILE A 136 -13.07 -10.75 6.31
CA ILE A 136 -11.83 -11.23 5.69
C ILE A 136 -11.41 -12.56 6.32
N THR A 137 -11.61 -12.69 7.63
CA THR A 137 -11.28 -13.87 8.42
C THR A 137 -12.48 -14.82 8.60
N ALA A 138 -13.50 -14.78 7.73
CA ALA A 138 -14.75 -15.53 7.90
C ALA A 138 -14.53 -17.04 8.05
N THR A 139 -13.54 -17.58 7.33
CA THR A 139 -13.18 -19.01 7.32
C THR A 139 -11.97 -19.32 8.21
N TRP A 140 -11.37 -18.31 8.84
CA TRP A 140 -10.22 -18.42 9.72
C TRP A 140 -10.66 -18.71 11.18
N HIS A 141 -9.69 -18.99 12.06
CA HIS A 141 -9.91 -19.17 13.50
C HIS A 141 -10.96 -20.25 13.84
N ALA A 142 -10.91 -21.39 13.15
CA ALA A 142 -11.78 -22.55 13.37
C ALA A 142 -13.29 -22.22 13.35
N GLY A 143 -13.71 -21.24 12.54
CA GLY A 143 -15.13 -20.94 12.36
C GLY A 143 -15.81 -20.29 13.56
N ARG A 144 -15.04 -19.66 14.46
CA ARG A 144 -15.58 -19.01 15.67
C ARG A 144 -16.73 -18.03 15.39
N TYR A 145 -16.74 -17.39 14.21
CA TYR A 145 -17.78 -16.46 13.81
C TYR A 145 -19.14 -17.13 13.55
N GLN A 146 -19.16 -18.45 13.37
CA GLN A 146 -20.38 -19.23 13.17
C GLN A 146 -20.96 -19.79 14.48
N VAL A 147 -20.22 -19.73 15.58
CA VAL A 147 -20.63 -20.27 16.89
C VAL A 147 -22.03 -19.76 17.34
N PRO A 148 -22.39 -18.47 17.17
CA PRO A 148 -23.73 -18.00 17.51
C PRO A 148 -24.86 -18.75 16.78
N PHE A 149 -24.61 -19.22 15.55
CA PHE A 149 -25.60 -19.91 14.73
C PHE A 149 -25.67 -21.41 15.01
N LEU A 150 -24.65 -22.00 15.65
CA LEU A 150 -24.70 -23.38 16.13
C LEU A 150 -25.82 -23.59 17.15
N GLY A 151 -26.06 -22.60 18.02
CA GLY A 151 -27.16 -22.63 18.98
C GLY A 151 -28.54 -22.72 18.32
N LEU A 152 -28.67 -22.25 17.08
CA LEU A 152 -29.89 -22.39 16.28
C LEU A 152 -29.92 -23.71 15.49
N LEU A 153 -28.78 -24.10 14.92
CA LEU A 153 -28.67 -25.24 14.02
C LEU A 153 -28.78 -26.58 14.75
N VAL A 154 -28.12 -26.74 15.91
CA VAL A 154 -28.03 -28.01 16.65
C VAL A 154 -29.40 -28.53 17.10
N PRO A 155 -30.29 -27.73 17.74
CA PRO A 155 -31.62 -28.21 18.11
C PRO A 155 -32.48 -28.65 16.92
N VAL A 156 -32.37 -27.92 15.80
CA VAL A 156 -33.10 -28.26 14.56
C VAL A 156 -32.54 -29.54 13.94
N ALA A 157 -31.22 -29.72 13.93
CA ALA A 157 -30.60 -30.95 13.48
C ALA A 157 -31.05 -32.16 14.34
N ALA A 158 -31.16 -32.00 15.66
CA ALA A 158 -31.68 -33.03 16.56
C ALA A 158 -33.14 -33.38 16.24
N LEU A 159 -33.98 -32.39 15.93
CA LEU A 159 -35.34 -32.63 15.43
C LEU A 159 -35.34 -33.38 14.09
N GLY A 160 -34.41 -33.07 13.20
CA GLY A 160 -34.22 -33.79 11.94
C GLY A 160 -33.89 -35.27 12.16
N VAL A 161 -32.97 -35.57 13.09
CA VAL A 161 -32.66 -36.95 13.51
C VAL A 161 -33.92 -37.65 14.05
N ALA A 162 -34.66 -37.00 14.96
CA ALA A 162 -35.89 -37.56 15.50
C ALA A 162 -36.94 -37.83 14.41
N GLN A 163 -37.02 -36.96 13.41
CA GLN A 163 -37.93 -37.12 12.27
C GLN A 163 -37.52 -38.28 11.37
N LEU A 164 -36.23 -38.45 11.08
CA LEU A 164 -35.70 -39.59 10.31
C LEU A 164 -35.99 -40.92 11.03
N VAL A 165 -35.78 -40.97 12.34
CA VAL A 165 -36.10 -42.13 13.16
C VAL A 165 -37.60 -42.41 13.17
N PHE A 166 -38.44 -41.37 13.24
CA PHE A 166 -39.90 -41.53 13.22
C PHE A 166 -40.41 -42.18 11.93
N TRP A 167 -39.76 -41.89 10.79
CA TRP A 167 -40.06 -42.50 9.50
C TRP A 167 -39.67 -43.98 9.41
N LEU A 168 -38.81 -44.48 10.30
CA LEU A 168 -38.51 -45.91 10.36
C LEU A 168 -39.75 -46.70 10.85
N PRO A 169 -39.95 -47.93 10.35
CA PRO A 169 -40.95 -48.86 10.89
C PRO A 169 -40.76 -49.03 12.40
N GLY A 170 -41.86 -49.16 13.15
CA GLY A 170 -41.84 -49.20 14.62
C GLY A 170 -40.79 -50.13 15.23
N ARG A 171 -40.60 -51.32 14.64
CA ARG A 171 -39.59 -52.32 15.04
C ARG A 171 -38.13 -51.85 14.95
N PHE A 172 -37.83 -50.82 14.15
CA PHE A 172 -36.48 -50.30 13.93
C PHE A 172 -36.21 -48.97 14.65
N ARG A 173 -37.20 -48.37 15.32
CA ARG A 173 -37.02 -47.04 15.93
C ARG A 173 -35.97 -47.04 17.03
N THR A 174 -35.96 -48.05 17.90
CA THR A 174 -34.95 -48.19 18.97
C THR A 174 -33.55 -48.34 18.37
N LEU A 175 -33.40 -49.16 17.32
CA LEU A 175 -32.13 -49.32 16.61
C LEU A 175 -31.69 -48.00 15.94
N GLY A 176 -32.61 -47.28 15.30
CA GLY A 176 -32.33 -45.98 14.67
C GLY A 176 -31.87 -44.93 15.70
N LEU A 177 -32.51 -44.86 16.87
CA LEU A 177 -32.05 -44.00 17.97
C LEU A 177 -30.67 -44.41 18.48
N ALA A 178 -30.41 -45.71 18.63
CA ALA A 178 -29.12 -46.21 19.08
C ALA A 178 -28.00 -45.86 18.08
N VAL A 179 -28.25 -46.03 16.78
CA VAL A 179 -27.29 -45.69 15.71
C VAL A 179 -27.04 -44.19 15.66
N ALA A 180 -28.09 -43.37 15.70
CA ALA A 180 -27.93 -41.91 15.71
C ALA A 180 -27.20 -41.42 16.97
N GLY A 181 -27.52 -41.98 18.13
CA GLY A 181 -26.84 -41.69 19.39
C GLY A 181 -25.36 -42.09 19.34
N LEU A 182 -25.04 -43.29 18.86
CA LEU A 182 -23.66 -43.75 18.69
C LEU A 182 -22.88 -42.86 17.71
N TYR A 183 -23.50 -42.47 16.60
CA TYR A 183 -22.90 -41.56 15.62
C TYR A 183 -22.56 -40.20 16.23
N LEU A 184 -23.52 -39.56 16.92
CA LEU A 184 -23.29 -38.28 17.57
C LEU A 184 -22.24 -38.37 18.67
N LEU A 185 -22.26 -39.44 19.47
CA LEU A 185 -21.24 -39.70 20.50
C LEU A 185 -19.85 -39.88 19.88
N ALA A 186 -19.72 -40.66 18.81
CA ALA A 186 -18.45 -40.87 18.12
C ALA A 186 -17.92 -39.57 17.50
N ALA A 187 -18.79 -38.80 16.83
CA ALA A 187 -18.42 -37.51 16.26
C ALA A 187 -18.01 -36.49 17.34
N SER A 188 -18.75 -36.40 18.45
CA SER A 188 -18.39 -35.54 19.58
C SER A 188 -17.09 -35.98 20.26
N ALA A 189 -16.86 -37.29 20.43
CA ALA A 189 -15.62 -37.81 21.00
C ALA A 189 -14.41 -37.47 20.10
N HIS A 190 -14.56 -37.64 18.78
CA HIS A 190 -13.52 -37.28 17.81
C HIS A 190 -13.23 -35.77 17.83
N ALA A 191 -14.27 -34.93 17.77
CA ALA A 191 -14.12 -33.48 17.84
C ALA A 191 -13.46 -33.03 19.16
N LEU A 192 -13.78 -33.67 20.29
CA LEU A 192 -13.18 -33.37 21.59
C LEU A 192 -11.68 -33.69 21.63
N VAL A 193 -11.24 -34.79 21.02
CA VAL A 193 -9.81 -35.15 20.94
C VAL A 193 -9.02 -34.08 20.19
N LEU A 194 -9.56 -33.61 19.06
CA LEU A 194 -8.92 -32.56 18.26
C LEU A 194 -8.96 -31.19 18.94
N ALA A 195 -10.11 -30.83 19.51
CA ALA A 195 -10.29 -29.59 20.25
C ALA A 195 -9.34 -29.54 21.46
N ARG A 196 -9.07 -30.67 22.13
CA ARG A 196 -8.07 -30.74 23.20
C ARG A 196 -6.68 -30.38 22.71
N ALA A 197 -6.24 -30.92 21.58
CA ALA A 197 -4.92 -30.63 21.02
C ALA A 197 -4.81 -29.16 20.58
N SER A 198 -5.82 -28.67 19.87
CA SER A 198 -5.89 -27.26 19.44
C SER A 198 -5.93 -26.29 20.62
N TYR A 199 -6.70 -26.59 21.66
CA TYR A 199 -6.77 -25.80 22.88
C TYR A 199 -5.43 -25.82 23.64
N ALA A 200 -4.80 -26.99 23.77
CA ALA A 200 -3.49 -27.11 24.40
C ALA A 200 -2.43 -26.30 23.64
N ASN A 201 -2.43 -26.34 22.30
CA ASN A 201 -1.54 -25.50 21.49
C ASN A 201 -1.86 -24.01 21.69
N ALA A 202 -3.13 -23.60 21.62
CA ALA A 202 -3.50 -22.20 21.84
C ALA A 202 -3.07 -21.66 23.21
N VAL A 203 -3.24 -22.45 24.27
CA VAL A 203 -2.77 -22.09 25.62
C VAL A 203 -1.24 -22.03 25.66
N TYR A 204 -0.56 -23.00 25.06
CA TYR A 204 0.91 -23.01 24.97
C TYR A 204 1.42 -21.75 24.26
N VAL A 205 0.86 -21.41 23.10
CA VAL A 205 1.23 -20.24 22.30
C VAL A 205 1.04 -18.96 23.09
N VAL A 206 -0.14 -18.74 23.68
CA VAL A 206 -0.39 -17.53 24.48
C VAL A 206 0.57 -17.41 25.66
N ALA A 207 0.84 -18.52 26.37
CA ALA A 207 1.74 -18.52 27.51
C ALA A 207 3.21 -18.24 27.13
N HIS A 208 3.69 -18.84 26.04
CA HIS A 208 5.11 -18.80 25.66
C HIS A 208 5.45 -17.71 24.63
N GLN A 209 4.45 -17.04 24.05
CA GLN A 209 4.63 -15.93 23.11
C GLN A 209 4.12 -14.61 23.71
N GLN A 210 2.81 -14.35 23.72
CA GLN A 210 2.28 -13.04 24.12
C GLN A 210 2.45 -12.75 25.62
N ILE A 211 2.23 -13.72 26.50
CA ILE A 211 2.43 -13.53 27.95
C ILE A 211 3.92 -13.39 28.25
N ALA A 212 4.76 -14.30 27.74
CA ALA A 212 6.21 -14.24 27.93
C ALA A 212 6.82 -12.90 27.46
N LEU A 213 6.43 -12.43 26.27
CA LEU A 213 6.89 -11.13 25.76
C LEU A 213 6.30 -9.98 26.58
N GLY A 214 5.05 -10.07 27.02
CA GLY A 214 4.42 -9.10 27.91
C GLY A 214 5.09 -8.98 29.28
N ASP A 215 5.46 -10.10 29.91
CA ASP A 215 6.21 -10.13 31.17
C ASP A 215 7.58 -9.50 30.99
N TRP A 216 8.30 -9.87 29.91
CA TRP A 216 9.58 -9.25 29.57
C TRP A 216 9.44 -7.74 29.41
N MET A 217 8.41 -7.26 28.72
CA MET A 217 8.13 -5.83 28.55
C MET A 217 7.86 -5.14 29.90
N ARG A 218 7.12 -5.78 30.81
CA ARG A 218 6.84 -5.24 32.15
C ARG A 218 8.13 -5.05 32.95
N GLU A 219 9.05 -5.99 32.85
CA GLU A 219 10.31 -6.02 33.62
C GLU A 219 11.38 -5.09 33.04
N ASN A 220 11.41 -4.91 31.71
CA ASN A 220 12.54 -4.27 31.02
C ASN A 220 12.23 -2.90 30.39
N LEU A 221 10.95 -2.59 30.11
CA LEU A 221 10.58 -1.29 29.54
C LEU A 221 10.20 -0.30 30.64
N PRO A 222 10.50 1.00 30.50
CA PRO A 222 10.05 2.01 31.46
C PRO A 222 8.52 2.06 31.59
N PRO A 223 7.97 2.32 32.79
CA PRO A 223 6.53 2.53 32.97
C PRO A 223 6.02 3.70 32.12
N GLY A 224 4.80 3.56 31.58
CA GLY A 224 4.17 4.61 30.78
C GLY A 224 4.68 4.75 29.34
N THR A 225 5.73 4.02 28.94
CA THR A 225 6.18 4.03 27.55
C THR A 225 5.17 3.34 26.64
N GLN A 226 4.80 4.01 25.55
CA GLN A 226 3.88 3.46 24.56
C GLN A 226 4.57 2.42 23.68
N VAL A 227 3.87 1.32 23.41
CA VAL A 227 4.33 0.23 22.54
C VAL A 227 3.32 0.01 21.42
N ALA A 228 3.75 0.11 20.17
CA ALA A 228 2.94 -0.24 19.02
C ALA A 228 2.84 -1.78 18.92
N VAL A 229 1.63 -2.31 18.78
CA VAL A 229 1.37 -3.76 18.79
C VAL A 229 0.44 -4.18 17.67
N SER A 230 0.65 -5.38 17.13
CA SER A 230 -0.30 -6.02 16.20
C SER A 230 -1.33 -6.89 16.92
N ASP A 231 -1.06 -7.31 18.15
CA ASP A 231 -1.96 -8.09 19.01
C ASP A 231 -2.06 -7.50 20.41
N ALA A 232 -3.07 -6.67 20.64
CA ALA A 232 -3.24 -5.94 21.88
C ALA A 232 -3.45 -6.82 23.12
N GLY A 233 -4.24 -7.90 23.02
CA GLY A 233 -4.89 -8.58 24.15
C GLY A 233 -4.01 -8.86 25.38
N ALA A 234 -3.34 -10.01 25.41
CA ALA A 234 -2.51 -10.42 26.55
C ALA A 234 -1.30 -9.49 26.73
N LEU A 235 -0.71 -9.00 25.64
CA LEU A 235 0.43 -8.08 25.68
C LEU A 235 0.13 -6.82 26.48
N ARG A 236 -1.00 -6.15 26.23
CA ARG A 236 -1.41 -4.94 26.96
C ARG A 236 -1.74 -5.23 28.42
N TYR A 237 -2.43 -6.33 28.69
CA TYR A 237 -2.85 -6.67 30.04
C TYR A 237 -1.65 -7.01 30.92
N VAL A 238 -0.76 -7.86 30.41
CA VAL A 238 0.42 -8.33 31.14
C VAL A 238 1.47 -7.22 31.21
N SER A 239 1.90 -6.62 30.09
CA SER A 239 3.00 -5.63 30.15
C SER A 239 2.71 -4.38 30.99
N GLU A 240 1.43 -4.06 31.22
CA GLU A 240 0.98 -2.82 31.84
C GLU A 240 1.54 -1.56 31.13
N ARG A 241 1.89 -1.68 29.85
CA ARG A 241 2.35 -0.57 29.02
C ARG A 241 1.19 -0.01 28.20
N PRO A 242 1.07 1.32 28.03
CA PRO A 242 0.18 1.89 27.03
C PRO A 242 0.47 1.27 25.66
N ILE A 243 -0.57 0.94 24.89
CA ILE A 243 -0.40 0.40 23.54
C ILE A 243 -0.98 1.31 22.48
N LEU A 244 -0.35 1.28 21.31
CA LEU A 244 -0.93 1.72 20.05
C LEU A 244 -1.20 0.46 19.23
N ASP A 245 -2.46 0.12 19.01
CA ASP A 245 -2.85 -1.06 18.23
C ASP A 245 -2.85 -0.73 16.74
N LEU A 246 -1.87 -1.30 16.04
CA LEU A 246 -1.61 -1.09 14.62
C LEU A 246 -2.78 -1.52 13.72
N VAL A 247 -3.60 -2.49 14.17
CA VAL A 247 -4.80 -2.92 13.44
C VAL A 247 -5.98 -1.97 13.70
N GLY A 248 -5.94 -1.25 14.81
CA GLY A 248 -6.96 -0.27 15.21
C GLY A 248 -8.20 -0.87 15.85
N LEU A 249 -8.12 -2.06 16.46
CA LEU A 249 -9.22 -2.62 17.24
C LEU A 249 -9.43 -1.87 18.55
N THR A 250 -8.33 -1.39 19.15
CA THR A 250 -8.30 -0.69 20.43
C THR A 250 -7.75 0.74 20.34
N THR A 251 -7.21 1.13 19.18
CA THR A 251 -6.78 2.50 18.87
C THR A 251 -7.74 3.11 17.85
N GLN A 252 -8.41 4.20 18.23
CA GLN A 252 -9.29 4.95 17.34
C GLN A 252 -8.47 5.54 16.17
N GLY A 253 -9.04 5.56 14.97
CA GLY A 253 -8.39 6.09 13.77
C GLY A 253 -7.50 5.08 13.05
N ALA A 254 -6.78 4.20 13.76
CA ALA A 254 -5.79 3.29 13.16
C ALA A 254 -6.35 2.25 12.18
N ALA A 255 -7.64 1.91 12.28
CA ALA A 255 -8.25 0.90 11.40
C ALA A 255 -8.29 1.32 9.93
N VAL A 256 -8.41 2.62 9.62
CA VAL A 256 -8.44 3.09 8.22
C VAL A 256 -7.03 3.09 7.59
N PRO A 257 -5.99 3.67 8.23
CA PRO A 257 -4.60 3.50 7.82
C PRO A 257 -4.19 2.04 7.61
N TRP A 258 -4.56 1.14 8.53
CA TRP A 258 -4.32 -0.30 8.39
C TRP A 258 -4.86 -0.88 7.08
N ARG A 259 -6.03 -0.42 6.61
CA ARG A 259 -6.63 -0.86 5.34
C ARG A 259 -5.97 -0.25 4.11
N HIS A 260 -5.31 0.89 4.26
CA HIS A 260 -4.46 1.48 3.22
C HIS A 260 -3.07 0.84 3.16
N ALA A 261 -2.70 0.06 4.18
CA ALA A 261 -1.44 -0.68 4.36
C ALA A 261 -0.27 0.15 4.89
N SER A 262 0.97 -0.21 4.54
CA SER A 262 2.16 0.17 5.30
C SER A 262 2.52 1.64 5.19
N GLY A 263 2.23 2.31 4.07
CA GLY A 263 2.46 3.74 3.90
C GLY A 263 1.58 4.56 4.84
N SER A 264 0.26 4.48 4.69
CA SER A 264 -0.64 5.22 5.59
C SER A 264 -0.53 4.81 7.05
N LEU A 265 -0.24 3.54 7.35
CA LEU A 265 0.00 3.12 8.73
C LEU A 265 1.29 3.71 9.30
N PHE A 266 2.34 3.83 8.50
CA PHE A 266 3.57 4.53 8.89
C PHE A 266 3.25 5.98 9.24
N GLU A 267 2.58 6.72 8.36
CA GLU A 267 2.20 8.13 8.59
C GLU A 267 1.37 8.29 9.87
N PHE A 268 0.38 7.42 10.07
CA PHE A 268 -0.42 7.42 11.29
C PHE A 268 0.41 7.21 12.56
N VAL A 269 1.42 6.33 12.51
CA VAL A 269 2.28 6.03 13.66
C VAL A 269 3.32 7.11 13.87
N GLU A 270 3.88 7.67 12.80
CA GLU A 270 4.80 8.80 12.83
C GLU A 270 4.13 10.03 13.43
N GLN A 271 2.87 10.31 13.12
CA GLN A 271 2.15 11.45 13.70
C GLN A 271 1.60 11.22 15.11
N ALA A 272 1.72 10.00 15.65
CA ALA A 272 1.18 9.67 16.96
C ALA A 272 1.85 10.50 18.07
N SER A 273 1.05 10.94 19.05
CA SER A 273 1.54 11.71 20.21
C SER A 273 1.12 11.05 21.54
N PRO A 274 2.06 10.49 22.32
CA PRO A 274 3.49 10.34 22.00
C PRO A 274 3.72 9.30 20.88
N ARG A 275 4.79 9.46 20.10
CA ARG A 275 5.27 8.44 19.15
C ARG A 275 5.68 7.17 19.90
N PRO A 276 5.37 5.96 19.43
CA PRO A 276 5.73 4.74 20.13
C PRO A 276 7.24 4.53 20.13
N ASN A 277 7.82 4.21 21.27
CA ASN A 277 9.26 3.94 21.38
C ASN A 277 9.62 2.50 21.03
N TYR A 278 8.63 1.62 20.97
CA TYR A 278 8.82 0.19 20.75
C TYR A 278 7.71 -0.37 19.86
N PHE A 279 8.04 -1.43 19.12
CA PHE A 279 7.09 -2.23 18.34
C PHE A 279 7.13 -3.68 18.82
N ALA A 280 6.01 -4.23 19.30
CA ALA A 280 5.84 -5.65 19.56
C ALA A 280 4.90 -6.29 18.54
N THR A 281 5.46 -6.93 17.52
CA THR A 281 4.72 -7.33 16.31
C THR A 281 5.28 -8.62 15.69
N TYR A 282 4.59 -9.11 14.65
CA TYR A 282 5.05 -10.21 13.80
C TYR A 282 5.77 -9.62 12.59
N PRO A 283 7.11 -9.70 12.50
CA PRO A 283 7.89 -9.00 11.47
C PRO A 283 7.71 -9.62 10.07
N ASP A 284 7.27 -10.86 9.98
CA ASP A 284 7.11 -11.64 8.74
C ASP A 284 5.67 -11.65 8.20
N VAL A 285 4.74 -10.97 8.87
CA VAL A 285 3.31 -10.99 8.51
C VAL A 285 2.84 -9.62 8.07
N TYR A 286 2.21 -9.58 6.89
CA TYR A 286 1.49 -8.41 6.39
C TYR A 286 2.39 -7.16 6.40
N ILE A 287 1.94 -6.06 7.03
CA ILE A 287 2.68 -4.79 7.11
C ILE A 287 3.99 -4.90 7.91
N GLY A 288 4.13 -5.87 8.82
CA GLY A 288 5.36 -6.05 9.59
C GLY A 288 6.61 -6.21 8.70
N SER A 289 6.45 -6.87 7.55
CA SER A 289 7.54 -7.08 6.57
C SER A 289 8.02 -5.80 5.91
N TYR A 290 7.15 -4.79 5.79
CA TYR A 290 7.51 -3.49 5.23
C TYR A 290 8.32 -2.66 6.24
N PHE A 291 7.92 -2.67 7.51
CA PHE A 291 8.68 -1.98 8.56
C PHE A 291 10.03 -2.67 8.84
N LEU A 292 10.09 -4.01 8.73
CA LEU A 292 11.35 -4.76 8.80
C LEU A 292 12.31 -4.43 7.64
N ALA A 293 11.80 -3.98 6.49
CA ALA A 293 12.62 -3.57 5.35
C ALA A 293 13.19 -2.14 5.48
N THR A 294 13.00 -1.50 6.64
CA THR A 294 13.46 -0.16 7.00
C THR A 294 14.19 -0.21 8.34
N ASP A 295 14.88 0.86 8.70
CA ASP A 295 15.54 0.99 10.00
C ASP A 295 14.56 1.32 11.14
N LEU A 296 13.28 1.57 10.83
CA LEU A 296 12.25 1.85 11.84
C LEU A 296 12.21 0.75 12.92
N PHE A 297 12.34 -0.52 12.50
CA PHE A 297 12.59 -1.63 13.41
C PHE A 297 14.09 -1.70 13.75
N GLY A 298 14.55 -0.75 14.57
CA GLY A 298 15.96 -0.55 14.87
C GLY A 298 16.60 -1.75 15.60
N THR A 299 16.52 -1.79 16.92
CA THR A 299 17.18 -2.85 17.71
C THR A 299 16.18 -3.88 18.20
N GLU A 300 16.36 -5.15 17.84
CA GLU A 300 15.65 -6.25 18.47
C GLU A 300 16.05 -6.37 19.95
N LEU A 301 15.06 -6.28 20.85
CA LEU A 301 15.27 -6.36 22.29
C LEU A 301 14.90 -7.74 22.85
N ALA A 302 13.86 -8.35 22.30
CA ALA A 302 13.36 -9.64 22.70
C ALA A 302 12.55 -10.28 21.57
N ALA A 303 12.58 -11.61 21.49
CA ALA A 303 11.72 -12.38 20.60
C ALA A 303 11.13 -13.56 21.36
N ALA A 304 9.87 -13.87 21.08
CA ALA A 304 9.17 -15.02 21.62
C ALA A 304 8.75 -15.94 20.48
N ASN A 305 9.29 -17.16 20.51
CA ASN A 305 9.19 -18.14 19.44
C ASN A 305 8.40 -19.37 19.90
N VAL A 306 7.48 -19.84 19.06
CA VAL A 306 6.70 -21.06 19.26
C VAL A 306 6.85 -21.98 18.04
N PRO A 307 6.86 -23.30 18.22
CA PRO A 307 7.13 -24.24 17.13
C PRO A 307 6.00 -24.30 16.10
N ASP A 308 4.75 -24.13 16.54
CA ASP A 308 3.56 -24.16 15.70
C ASP A 308 2.58 -23.08 16.18
N HIS A 309 2.48 -21.98 15.44
CA HIS A 309 1.55 -20.92 15.75
C HIS A 309 0.11 -21.43 15.63
N GLY A 310 -0.67 -21.18 16.67
CA GLY A 310 -2.09 -21.52 16.69
C GLY A 310 -2.95 -20.36 16.24
N VAL A 311 -4.27 -20.57 16.32
CA VAL A 311 -5.32 -19.55 16.18
C VAL A 311 -5.03 -18.22 16.92
N PRO A 312 -4.36 -18.19 18.10
CA PRO A 312 -4.09 -16.93 18.82
C PRO A 312 -3.01 -16.03 18.22
N SER A 313 -2.20 -16.50 17.26
CA SER A 313 -1.03 -15.78 16.74
C SER A 313 -1.00 -15.76 15.22
N ALA A 314 -0.39 -14.71 14.66
CA ALA A 314 -0.27 -14.58 13.21
C ALA A 314 1.00 -15.25 12.63
N SER A 315 2.03 -15.47 13.46
CA SER A 315 3.26 -16.19 13.09
C SER A 315 3.87 -16.91 14.30
N ASN A 316 4.83 -17.79 14.03
CA ASN A 316 5.64 -18.52 15.00
C ASN A 316 6.51 -17.58 15.86
N THR A 317 6.82 -16.38 15.37
CA THR A 317 7.76 -15.46 15.99
C THR A 317 7.12 -14.09 16.20
N GLN A 318 7.08 -13.65 17.45
CA GLN A 318 6.69 -12.27 17.79
C GLN A 318 7.89 -11.57 18.39
N VAL A 319 8.20 -10.37 17.89
CA VAL A 319 9.45 -9.66 18.21
C VAL A 319 9.14 -8.28 18.76
N LEU A 320 9.94 -7.87 19.74
CA LEU A 320 9.96 -6.53 20.31
C LEU A 320 11.18 -5.78 19.79
N TYR A 321 10.94 -4.71 19.04
CA TYR A 321 11.96 -3.78 18.55
C TYR A 321 11.93 -2.48 19.34
N ARG A 322 13.10 -1.89 19.57
CA ARG A 322 13.23 -0.45 19.83
C ARG A 322 13.07 0.28 18.49
N ALA A 323 12.14 1.22 18.45
CA ALA A 323 11.91 2.05 17.28
C ALA A 323 13.13 2.95 17.02
N ASP A 324 13.58 3.05 15.77
CA ASP A 324 14.48 4.11 15.34
C ASP A 324 13.69 5.18 14.59
N TRP A 325 13.68 6.40 15.14
CA TRP A 325 12.98 7.55 14.58
C TRP A 325 13.98 8.61 14.05
N GLN A 326 15.23 8.24 13.77
CA GLN A 326 16.23 9.16 13.22
C GLN A 326 15.81 9.77 11.88
N LEU A 327 15.07 9.00 11.07
CA LEU A 327 14.53 9.45 9.78
C LEU A 327 13.08 9.94 9.88
N ALA A 328 12.55 10.14 11.10
CA ALA A 328 11.21 10.68 11.26
C ALA A 328 11.11 12.08 10.64
N ASP A 329 10.00 12.36 9.97
CA ASP A 329 9.74 13.62 9.28
C ASP A 329 10.78 13.94 8.17
N SER A 330 11.64 12.97 7.81
CA SER A 330 12.65 13.16 6.77
C SER A 330 12.00 13.37 5.40
N GLY A 331 10.77 12.90 5.22
CA GLY A 331 9.93 13.05 4.04
C GLY A 331 9.55 14.51 3.71
N ASP A 332 9.48 15.40 4.70
CA ASP A 332 8.88 16.73 4.52
C ASP A 332 9.71 17.71 3.67
N GLN A 333 10.96 17.38 3.36
CA GLN A 333 11.92 18.27 2.70
C GLN A 333 12.34 17.78 1.32
N ILE A 334 12.70 18.71 0.43
CA ILE A 334 13.30 18.44 -0.88
C ILE A 334 14.82 18.32 -0.72
N TYR A 335 15.42 17.26 -1.25
CA TYR A 335 16.87 17.01 -1.14
C TYR A 335 17.64 17.12 -2.46
N GLN A 336 17.02 16.84 -3.61
CA GLN A 336 17.71 16.82 -4.89
C GLN A 336 18.11 18.26 -5.29
N GLU A 337 19.42 18.47 -5.50
CA GLU A 337 20.01 19.80 -5.62
C GLU A 337 19.39 20.63 -6.76
N ASP A 338 19.20 20.05 -7.93
CA ASP A 338 18.59 20.73 -9.08
C ASP A 338 17.12 21.14 -8.83
N ILE A 339 16.39 20.40 -7.98
CA ILE A 339 15.04 20.76 -7.57
C ILE A 339 15.06 21.87 -6.53
N ARG A 340 16.01 21.84 -5.59
CA ARG A 340 16.24 22.93 -4.63
C ARG A 340 16.63 24.24 -5.32
N GLU A 341 17.46 24.17 -6.36
CA GLU A 341 17.81 25.32 -7.19
C GLU A 341 16.58 25.88 -7.93
N LYS A 342 15.74 25.01 -8.51
CA LYS A 342 14.52 25.41 -9.22
C LYS A 342 13.46 26.04 -8.32
N THR A 343 13.40 25.62 -7.06
CA THR A 343 12.45 26.14 -6.07
C THR A 343 12.99 27.34 -5.31
N ALA A 344 14.27 27.66 -5.45
CA ALA A 344 14.88 28.82 -4.81
C ALA A 344 14.20 30.13 -5.24
N GLY A 345 13.71 30.88 -4.27
CA GLY A 345 12.99 32.15 -4.49
C GLY A 345 11.52 32.00 -4.86
N LEU A 346 10.99 30.79 -5.00
CA LEU A 346 9.55 30.55 -5.11
C LEU A 346 8.88 30.53 -3.74
N ARG A 347 7.59 30.86 -3.68
CA ARG A 347 6.78 30.71 -2.46
C ARG A 347 6.19 29.31 -2.42
N LEU A 348 6.43 28.57 -1.35
CA LEU A 348 5.68 27.32 -1.10
C LEU A 348 4.22 27.67 -0.82
N ALA A 349 3.32 27.25 -1.71
CA ALA A 349 1.89 27.46 -1.55
C ALA A 349 1.25 26.30 -0.76
N GLN A 350 1.69 25.07 -1.02
CA GLN A 350 1.12 23.88 -0.41
C GLN A 350 2.13 22.73 -0.38
N ALA A 351 2.04 21.88 0.64
CA ALA A 351 2.80 20.65 0.82
C ALA A 351 1.78 19.55 1.13
N ILE A 352 1.80 18.46 0.38
CA ILE A 352 0.87 17.35 0.50
C ILE A 352 1.71 16.10 0.72
N ASP A 353 1.69 15.64 1.95
CA ASP A 353 2.14 14.32 2.33
C ASP A 353 1.14 13.29 1.79
N VAL A 354 1.61 12.37 0.94
CA VAL A 354 0.77 11.38 0.27
C VAL A 354 0.80 10.08 1.05
N ALA A 355 -0.36 9.45 1.24
CA ALA A 355 -0.60 8.38 2.19
C ALA A 355 -0.83 8.82 3.64
N ASP A 356 -0.47 10.04 4.05
CA ASP A 356 -1.07 10.64 5.25
C ASP A 356 -2.53 10.99 4.95
N LEU A 357 -3.44 10.26 5.58
CA LEU A 357 -4.88 10.43 5.35
C LEU A 357 -5.40 11.79 5.83
N SER A 358 -4.75 12.41 6.82
CA SER A 358 -5.12 13.73 7.33
C SER A 358 -4.71 14.82 6.33
N SER A 359 -3.47 14.77 5.85
CA SER A 359 -2.98 15.62 4.75
C SER A 359 -3.79 15.42 3.45
N GLU A 360 -4.08 14.17 3.08
CA GLU A 360 -4.92 13.86 1.91
C GLU A 360 -6.32 14.50 2.05
N GLU A 361 -6.95 14.40 3.23
CA GLU A 361 -8.25 15.03 3.50
C GLU A 361 -8.19 16.56 3.48
N GLU A 362 -7.19 17.17 4.12
CA GLU A 362 -7.00 18.63 4.16
C GLU A 362 -6.91 19.23 2.74
N HIS A 363 -6.23 18.52 1.85
CA HIS A 363 -5.97 18.96 0.47
C HIS A 363 -7.01 18.45 -0.55
N GLY A 364 -8.03 17.72 -0.09
CA GLY A 364 -9.08 17.18 -0.94
C GLY A 364 -8.55 16.19 -1.97
N VAL A 365 -7.55 15.38 -1.59
CA VAL A 365 -6.94 14.38 -2.45
C VAL A 365 -7.96 13.29 -2.76
N THR A 366 -8.10 13.00 -4.05
CA THR A 366 -8.83 11.84 -4.56
C THR A 366 -7.90 11.05 -5.47
N TRP A 367 -8.07 9.74 -5.53
CA TRP A 367 -7.25 8.87 -6.37
C TRP A 367 -8.10 7.76 -6.97
N TRP A 368 -7.64 7.20 -8.07
CA TRP A 368 -8.31 6.10 -8.75
C TRP A 368 -7.30 5.18 -9.43
N GLU A 369 -7.73 3.95 -9.65
CA GLU A 369 -6.95 2.96 -10.37
C GLU A 369 -7.25 2.98 -11.87
N GLY A 370 -6.21 2.71 -12.66
CA GLY A 370 -6.32 2.33 -14.06
C GLY A 370 -6.39 0.81 -14.13
N PRO A 371 -5.30 0.11 -14.51
CA PRO A 371 -5.22 -1.33 -14.33
C PRO A 371 -5.21 -1.72 -12.85
N ARG A 372 -5.95 -2.78 -12.51
CA ARG A 372 -5.92 -3.40 -11.18
C ARG A 372 -4.65 -4.23 -11.04
N LEU A 373 -3.72 -3.81 -10.21
CA LEU A 373 -2.47 -4.54 -9.96
C LEU A 373 -2.51 -5.21 -8.58
N PRO A 374 -1.87 -6.38 -8.41
CA PRO A 374 -1.64 -6.93 -7.08
C PRO A 374 -0.77 -5.99 -6.25
N GLY A 375 -1.06 -5.89 -4.95
CA GLY A 375 -0.31 -5.05 -4.03
C GLY A 375 -1.23 -4.25 -3.12
N TYR A 376 -0.62 -3.35 -2.35
CA TYR A 376 -1.35 -2.42 -1.49
C TYR A 376 -1.41 -1.03 -2.12
N PRO A 377 -2.44 -0.23 -1.81
CA PRO A 377 -2.56 1.11 -2.37
C PRO A 377 -1.51 2.06 -1.79
N THR A 378 -0.95 1.79 -0.62
CA THR A 378 0.16 2.56 -0.05
C THR A 378 1.27 1.65 0.45
N GLU A 379 2.50 2.14 0.43
CA GLU A 379 3.66 1.49 1.00
C GLU A 379 4.60 2.51 1.66
N VAL A 380 5.37 2.04 2.63
CA VAL A 380 6.49 2.80 3.21
C VAL A 380 7.79 2.35 2.56
N LYS A 381 8.71 3.29 2.35
CA LYS A 381 10.05 3.02 1.85
C LYS A 381 11.10 3.84 2.58
N GLN A 382 12.27 3.25 2.74
CA GLN A 382 13.49 3.92 3.10
C GLN A 382 14.47 3.77 1.93
N LEU A 383 14.80 4.87 1.26
CA LEU A 383 15.68 4.87 0.08
C LEU A 383 16.67 6.03 0.15
N THR A 384 17.70 5.95 -0.69
CA THR A 384 18.70 7.00 -0.87
C THR A 384 18.53 7.72 -2.21
N TYR A 385 19.24 8.83 -2.41
CA TYR A 385 19.26 9.55 -3.68
C TYR A 385 20.47 9.18 -4.52
N ARG A 386 20.29 9.09 -5.84
CA ARG A 386 21.42 8.87 -6.76
C ARG A 386 22.42 10.03 -6.76
N THR A 387 21.92 11.25 -6.56
CA THR A 387 22.71 12.49 -6.54
C THR A 387 23.43 12.69 -5.21
N ASP A 388 22.90 12.13 -4.12
CA ASP A 388 23.51 12.14 -2.78
C ASP A 388 23.25 10.79 -2.08
N PRO A 389 24.10 9.78 -2.30
CA PRO A 389 23.91 8.45 -1.70
C PRO A 389 24.03 8.42 -0.17
N ALA A 390 24.55 9.49 0.46
CA ALA A 390 24.57 9.62 1.91
C ALA A 390 23.24 10.17 2.47
N ARG A 391 22.37 10.72 1.61
CA ARG A 391 21.04 11.15 1.97
C ARG A 391 20.09 9.98 1.91
N GLU A 392 19.54 9.64 3.06
CA GLU A 392 18.49 8.64 3.23
C GLU A 392 17.20 9.31 3.72
N VAL A 393 16.07 8.80 3.25
CA VAL A 393 14.74 9.29 3.60
C VAL A 393 13.80 8.10 3.75
N LEU A 394 13.01 8.13 4.82
CA LEU A 394 11.92 7.22 5.14
C LEU A 394 10.60 7.96 4.94
N ASP A 395 9.69 7.39 4.14
CA ASP A 395 8.46 8.08 3.72
C ASP A 395 7.35 7.09 3.35
N GLY A 396 6.10 7.45 3.60
CA GLY A 396 4.90 6.77 3.11
C GLY A 396 4.47 7.30 1.74
N GLY A 397 3.86 6.45 0.91
CA GLY A 397 3.42 6.88 -0.41
C GLY A 397 2.36 5.98 -1.03
N ARG A 398 1.72 6.49 -2.09
CA ARG A 398 0.60 5.83 -2.77
C ARG A 398 1.02 5.26 -4.13
N MET A 399 0.63 4.02 -4.37
CA MET A 399 0.90 3.28 -5.60
C MET A 399 -0.21 3.52 -6.62
N LEU A 400 0.02 4.42 -7.57
CA LEU A 400 -1.01 4.89 -8.49
C LEU A 400 -0.93 4.20 -9.84
N THR A 401 -2.04 3.63 -10.28
CA THR A 401 -2.17 3.05 -11.63
C THR A 401 -3.07 3.86 -12.55
N GLY A 402 -3.95 4.71 -11.99
CA GLY A 402 -4.84 5.59 -12.75
C GLY A 402 -4.48 7.05 -12.57
N GLY A 403 -4.36 7.50 -11.32
CA GLY A 403 -3.92 8.85 -11.01
C GLY A 403 -4.44 9.38 -9.68
N LEU A 404 -4.15 10.65 -9.43
CA LEU A 404 -4.61 11.41 -8.27
C LEU A 404 -5.05 12.82 -8.69
N ALA A 405 -5.94 13.42 -7.91
CA ALA A 405 -6.34 14.83 -8.03
C ALA A 405 -6.40 15.48 -6.66
N PHE A 406 -6.07 16.76 -6.59
CA PHE A 406 -6.13 17.55 -5.36
C PHE A 406 -6.43 19.01 -5.68
N ARG A 407 -6.76 19.80 -4.66
CA ARG A 407 -6.97 21.25 -4.82
C ARG A 407 -5.78 22.03 -4.26
N ALA A 408 -5.19 22.87 -5.09
CA ALA A 408 -4.13 23.78 -4.70
C ALA A 408 -4.69 25.17 -4.42
N ARG A 409 -4.37 25.76 -3.26
CA ARG A 409 -4.68 27.16 -2.93
C ARG A 409 -3.52 28.06 -3.32
N VAL A 410 -3.74 28.96 -4.28
CA VAL A 410 -2.68 29.69 -4.99
C VAL A 410 -3.13 31.11 -5.36
N GLU A 411 -2.20 31.98 -5.76
CA GLU A 411 -2.50 33.30 -6.34
C GLU A 411 -2.81 33.17 -7.85
N PRO A 412 -3.94 33.71 -8.35
CA PRO A 412 -4.24 33.71 -9.79
C PRO A 412 -3.19 34.45 -10.62
N GLY A 413 -2.96 33.97 -11.84
CA GLY A 413 -2.11 34.65 -12.83
C GLY A 413 -0.60 34.50 -12.60
N GLN A 414 -0.18 33.68 -11.64
CA GLN A 414 1.23 33.27 -11.47
C GLN A 414 1.41 31.79 -11.83
N PRO A 415 2.53 31.41 -12.45
CA PRO A 415 2.80 30.00 -12.75
C PRO A 415 3.06 29.20 -11.46
N LEU A 416 2.83 27.89 -11.56
CA LEU A 416 3.17 26.95 -10.49
C LEU A 416 4.32 26.04 -10.92
N LEU A 417 5.13 25.64 -9.96
CA LEU A 417 6.07 24.54 -10.08
C LEU A 417 5.62 23.42 -9.14
N LEU A 418 5.05 22.36 -9.73
CA LEU A 418 4.76 21.13 -9.00
C LEU A 418 6.05 20.35 -8.84
N VAL A 419 6.34 19.90 -7.63
CA VAL A 419 7.44 19.00 -7.32
C VAL A 419 6.86 17.73 -6.73
N ALA A 420 7.37 16.57 -7.14
CA ALA A 420 6.98 15.28 -6.57
C ALA A 420 8.21 14.49 -6.13
N ARG A 421 8.12 13.84 -4.96
CA ARG A 421 8.99 12.70 -4.61
C ARG A 421 8.34 11.42 -5.11
N LEU A 422 9.11 10.65 -5.88
CA LEU A 422 8.68 9.41 -6.51
C LEU A 422 9.62 8.26 -6.16
N HIS A 423 9.07 7.05 -6.05
CA HIS A 423 9.81 5.82 -6.29
C HIS A 423 9.53 5.36 -7.73
N ALA A 424 10.34 5.84 -8.66
CA ALA A 424 10.13 5.62 -10.09
C ALA A 424 10.73 4.28 -10.55
N THR A 425 10.08 3.14 -10.22
CA THR A 425 10.61 1.81 -10.61
C THR A 425 10.70 1.59 -12.12
N GLN A 426 9.88 2.32 -12.89
CA GLN A 426 9.89 2.34 -14.35
C GLN A 426 9.85 3.78 -14.86
N ALA A 427 10.30 3.99 -16.10
CA ALA A 427 10.14 5.26 -16.78
C ALA A 427 8.67 5.39 -17.20
N ALA A 428 8.05 6.51 -16.89
CA ALA A 428 6.65 6.74 -17.18
C ALA A 428 6.37 8.25 -17.29
N ALA A 429 5.09 8.57 -17.45
CA ALA A 429 4.66 9.95 -17.56
C ALA A 429 3.30 10.17 -16.87
N LEU A 430 3.12 11.36 -16.31
CA LEU A 430 1.86 11.83 -15.75
C LEU A 430 1.29 12.91 -16.66
N ARG A 431 0.09 12.71 -17.19
CA ARG A 431 -0.64 13.79 -17.86
C ARG A 431 -1.22 14.72 -16.81
N VAL A 432 -0.86 15.99 -16.89
CA VAL A 432 -1.20 17.01 -15.89
C VAL A 432 -2.33 17.87 -16.42
N TRP A 433 -3.36 18.05 -15.60
CA TRP A 433 -4.49 18.93 -15.86
C TRP A 433 -4.61 19.97 -14.74
N ALA A 434 -5.01 21.19 -15.11
CA ALA A 434 -5.36 22.26 -14.20
C ALA A 434 -6.77 22.79 -14.57
N ASP A 435 -7.72 22.73 -13.64
CA ASP A 435 -9.13 23.12 -13.84
C ASP A 435 -9.77 22.53 -15.12
N GLY A 436 -9.46 21.26 -15.41
CA GLY A 436 -9.99 20.55 -16.58
C GLY A 436 -9.31 20.90 -17.92
N GLN A 437 -8.30 21.76 -17.93
CA GLN A 437 -7.42 21.99 -19.07
C GLN A 437 -6.17 21.12 -18.96
N GLU A 438 -5.83 20.38 -20.01
CA GLU A 438 -4.55 19.68 -20.10
C GLU A 438 -3.41 20.70 -20.25
N VAL A 439 -2.44 20.66 -19.35
CA VAL A 439 -1.29 21.58 -19.33
C VAL A 439 0.01 20.93 -19.79
N GLY A 440 0.04 19.60 -19.91
CA GLY A 440 1.12 18.87 -20.56
C GLY A 440 1.39 17.51 -19.94
N LEU A 441 2.54 16.94 -20.31
CA LEU A 441 2.96 15.61 -19.94
C LEU A 441 4.27 15.65 -19.13
N TRP A 442 4.19 15.22 -17.88
CA TRP A 442 5.31 15.16 -16.94
C TRP A 442 6.02 13.82 -17.03
N ARG A 443 7.15 13.78 -17.74
CA ARG A 443 7.95 12.55 -17.93
C ARG A 443 9.02 12.42 -16.85
N TYR A 444 9.31 11.18 -16.45
CA TYR A 444 10.39 10.86 -15.52
C TYR A 444 11.08 9.53 -15.87
N PRO A 445 12.35 9.34 -15.50
CA PRO A 445 13.10 8.11 -15.79
C PRO A 445 12.85 7.00 -14.78
N ALA A 446 13.31 5.79 -15.13
CA ALA A 446 13.38 4.67 -14.20
C ALA A 446 14.58 4.83 -13.25
N ILE A 447 14.31 4.97 -11.96
CA ILE A 447 15.26 5.08 -10.85
C ILE A 447 14.88 4.05 -9.77
N PRO A 448 14.91 2.74 -10.07
CA PRO A 448 14.45 1.72 -9.14
C PRO A 448 15.36 1.62 -7.92
N GLY A 449 14.76 1.69 -6.73
CA GLY A 449 15.47 1.52 -5.45
C GLY A 449 16.10 2.80 -4.91
N GLU A 450 15.82 3.94 -5.52
CA GLU A 450 16.32 5.26 -5.13
C GLU A 450 15.16 6.27 -5.20
N TRP A 451 15.28 7.35 -4.44
CA TRP A 451 14.35 8.48 -4.55
C TRP A 451 14.62 9.29 -5.81
N LEU A 452 13.54 9.76 -6.43
CA LEU A 452 13.57 10.75 -7.49
C LEU A 452 12.70 11.93 -7.09
N GLU A 453 13.29 13.12 -7.08
CA GLU A 453 12.52 14.37 -7.08
C GLU A 453 12.54 14.96 -8.49
N THR A 454 11.37 15.30 -9.00
CA THR A 454 11.20 15.92 -10.31
C THR A 454 10.21 17.05 -10.21
N ALA A 455 10.16 17.91 -11.22
CA ALA A 455 9.29 19.07 -11.23
C ALA A 455 8.60 19.29 -12.57
N PHE A 456 7.39 19.84 -12.53
CA PHE A 456 6.58 20.19 -13.69
C PHE A 456 6.01 21.60 -13.55
N ARG A 457 6.15 22.41 -14.60
CA ARG A 457 5.66 23.79 -14.62
C ARG A 457 4.22 23.84 -15.14
N ILE A 458 3.31 24.37 -14.35
CA ILE A 458 1.97 24.77 -14.80
C ILE A 458 2.04 26.25 -15.21
N PRO A 459 1.69 26.59 -16.47
CA PRO A 459 1.77 27.96 -16.93
C PRO A 459 0.75 28.87 -16.24
N ALA A 460 1.06 30.15 -16.15
CA ALA A 460 0.22 31.15 -15.47
C ALA A 460 -1.19 31.24 -16.06
N GLU A 461 -1.33 31.02 -17.37
CA GLU A 461 -2.62 31.04 -18.08
C GLU A 461 -3.58 29.94 -17.59
N ALA A 462 -3.04 28.83 -17.06
CA ALA A 462 -3.83 27.74 -16.50
C ALA A 462 -4.18 27.95 -15.01
N VAL A 463 -3.68 29.02 -14.38
CA VAL A 463 -3.89 29.36 -12.96
C VAL A 463 -4.83 30.57 -12.87
N ALA A 464 -6.08 30.37 -13.27
CA ALA A 464 -7.04 31.47 -13.38
C ALA A 464 -7.75 31.83 -12.05
N ARG A 465 -7.63 31.00 -11.02
CA ARG A 465 -8.41 31.07 -9.78
C ARG A 465 -7.54 30.81 -8.56
N GLU A 466 -8.04 31.19 -7.39
CA GLU A 466 -7.35 30.98 -6.11
C GLU A 466 -7.36 29.52 -5.65
N SER A 467 -8.26 28.71 -6.19
CA SER A 467 -8.35 27.28 -5.96
C SER A 467 -8.34 26.59 -7.31
N VAL A 468 -7.25 25.89 -7.62
CA VAL A 468 -7.07 25.15 -8.88
C VAL A 468 -7.13 23.66 -8.58
N GLU A 469 -7.99 22.93 -9.29
CA GLU A 469 -7.97 21.47 -9.27
C GLU A 469 -6.83 20.97 -10.16
N ILE A 470 -5.86 20.30 -9.54
CA ILE A 470 -4.73 19.68 -10.23
C ILE A 470 -4.99 18.19 -10.30
N ARG A 471 -4.94 17.63 -11.51
CA ARG A 471 -5.13 16.20 -11.75
C ARG A 471 -3.91 15.62 -12.45
N LEU A 472 -3.31 14.60 -11.84
CA LEU A 472 -2.19 13.83 -12.36
C LEU A 472 -2.72 12.46 -12.81
N VAL A 473 -2.68 12.19 -14.10
CA VAL A 473 -3.17 10.94 -14.69
C VAL A 473 -1.98 10.10 -15.13
N VAL A 474 -1.89 8.86 -14.67
CA VAL A 474 -0.83 7.93 -15.07
C VAL A 474 -1.06 7.52 -16.53
N GLU A 475 -0.10 7.81 -17.40
CA GLU A 475 -0.17 7.36 -18.79
C GLU A 475 0.20 5.87 -18.87
N PRO A 476 -0.62 5.05 -19.56
CA PRO A 476 -0.30 3.64 -19.75
C PRO A 476 0.91 3.49 -20.69
N THR A 477 1.84 2.61 -20.33
CA THR A 477 2.94 2.22 -21.22
C THR A 477 2.44 1.15 -22.19
N GLU A 478 2.42 1.43 -23.49
CA GLU A 478 1.95 0.47 -24.50
C GLU A 478 2.78 -0.83 -24.47
N GLY A 479 2.11 -1.98 -24.38
CA GLY A 479 2.73 -3.30 -24.55
C GLY A 479 3.43 -3.87 -23.30
N GLU A 480 3.50 -3.13 -22.20
CA GLU A 480 4.05 -3.59 -20.92
C GLU A 480 3.00 -3.52 -19.79
N ILE A 481 3.20 -4.30 -18.72
CA ILE A 481 2.40 -4.13 -17.50
C ILE A 481 2.83 -2.78 -16.90
N THR A 482 1.96 -1.77 -16.98
CA THR A 482 2.17 -0.45 -16.36
C THR A 482 2.53 -0.65 -14.89
N ALA A 483 3.78 -0.37 -14.48
CA ALA A 483 4.10 -0.34 -13.07
C ALA A 483 3.34 0.80 -12.37
N PRO A 484 2.98 0.63 -11.09
CA PRO A 484 2.40 1.73 -10.35
C PRO A 484 3.39 2.90 -10.26
N CYS A 485 2.88 4.12 -10.39
CA CYS A 485 3.61 5.34 -10.08
C CYS A 485 3.55 5.54 -8.56
N GLY A 486 4.66 5.29 -7.88
CA GLY A 486 4.76 5.54 -6.44
C GLY A 486 4.99 7.01 -6.15
N VAL A 487 3.97 7.72 -5.68
CA VAL A 487 4.03 9.13 -5.29
C VAL A 487 4.00 9.23 -3.76
N TYR A 488 5.01 9.85 -3.18
CA TYR A 488 5.22 9.92 -1.72
C TYR A 488 4.97 11.32 -1.18
N TYR A 489 5.33 12.34 -1.94
CA TYR A 489 5.12 13.72 -1.52
C TYR A 489 4.89 14.64 -2.71
N LEU A 490 4.06 15.67 -2.53
CA LEU A 490 3.82 16.72 -3.52
C LEU A 490 4.01 18.11 -2.89
N TRP A 491 4.81 18.95 -3.53
CA TRP A 491 4.92 20.36 -3.18
C TRP A 491 4.43 21.24 -4.34
N VAL A 492 3.63 22.25 -4.00
CA VAL A 492 3.14 23.27 -4.94
C VAL A 492 3.89 24.56 -4.65
N TRP A 493 4.82 24.91 -5.51
CA TRP A 493 5.54 26.19 -5.45
C TRP A 493 4.92 27.19 -6.41
N GLN A 494 4.95 28.46 -6.05
CA GLN A 494 4.34 29.53 -6.82
C GLN A 494 5.31 30.69 -7.05
N GLY A 495 5.26 31.23 -8.27
CA GLY A 495 6.04 32.38 -8.71
C GLY A 495 6.88 32.07 -9.94
N GLU A 496 7.55 33.09 -10.46
CA GLU A 496 8.60 32.91 -11.48
C GLU A 496 9.94 32.77 -10.77
N ALA A 497 10.62 31.64 -11.01
CA ALA A 497 11.98 31.49 -10.55
C ALA A 497 12.81 32.58 -11.24
N ALA A 498 13.61 33.31 -10.46
CA ALA A 498 14.62 34.17 -11.06
C ALA A 498 15.45 33.27 -11.97
N ALA A 499 15.53 33.60 -13.26
CA ALA A 499 16.40 32.88 -14.18
C ALA A 499 17.83 33.06 -13.66
N ALA A 500 18.31 32.13 -12.83
CA ALA A 500 19.71 32.04 -12.50
C ALA A 500 20.42 31.94 -13.85
N GLU A 501 21.32 32.87 -14.14
CA GLU A 501 22.08 32.86 -15.38
C GLU A 501 23.09 31.70 -15.28
N VAL A 502 22.61 30.48 -15.54
CA VAL A 502 23.40 29.25 -15.54
C VAL A 502 24.20 29.25 -16.84
N ALA A 503 25.23 30.10 -16.89
CA ALA A 503 26.11 30.26 -18.03
C ALA A 503 27.43 29.48 -17.81
N PRO A 504 27.90 28.75 -18.83
CA PRO A 504 29.22 28.10 -18.76
C PRO A 504 30.35 29.14 -18.78
N LYS A 505 31.40 28.90 -17.99
CA LYS A 505 32.65 29.68 -18.03
C LYS A 505 33.38 29.56 -19.36
N ARG A 506 33.21 28.43 -20.06
CA ARG A 506 33.73 28.23 -21.42
C ARG A 506 32.56 27.96 -22.38
N PRO A 507 31.99 29.02 -22.98
CA PRO A 507 30.95 28.88 -23.98
C PRO A 507 31.42 28.05 -25.18
N LEU A 508 30.58 27.14 -25.63
CA LEU A 508 30.80 26.32 -26.81
C LEU A 508 29.42 25.95 -27.37
N ALA A 509 29.07 26.50 -28.52
CA ALA A 509 27.82 26.19 -29.20
C ALA A 509 27.98 24.93 -30.07
N ALA A 510 27.25 23.88 -29.74
CA ALA A 510 27.12 22.69 -30.58
C ALA A 510 25.71 22.11 -30.49
N THR A 511 25.20 21.58 -31.59
CA THR A 511 23.93 20.84 -31.61
C THR A 511 24.23 19.36 -31.76
N LEU A 512 23.63 18.53 -30.90
CA LEU A 512 23.73 17.08 -30.94
C LEU A 512 22.35 16.49 -31.29
N GLY A 513 22.26 15.83 -32.45
CA GLY A 513 20.99 15.51 -33.07
C GLY A 513 20.25 16.77 -33.51
N ASP A 514 18.93 16.79 -33.32
CA ASP A 514 18.07 17.92 -33.73
C ASP A 514 17.46 18.70 -32.55
N HIS A 515 17.65 18.24 -31.30
CA HIS A 515 16.90 18.75 -30.14
C HIS A 515 17.74 19.09 -28.91
N VAL A 516 19.04 18.81 -28.92
CA VAL A 516 19.93 19.08 -27.79
C VAL A 516 21.04 20.04 -28.20
N GLU A 517 21.18 21.13 -27.47
CA GLU A 517 22.25 22.10 -27.63
C GLU A 517 23.21 22.01 -26.45
N LEU A 518 24.50 21.89 -26.72
CA LEU A 518 25.56 22.18 -25.77
C LEU A 518 25.82 23.69 -25.82
N LEU A 519 25.71 24.35 -24.67
CA LEU A 519 25.99 25.80 -24.51
C LEU A 519 27.45 26.06 -24.16
N GLY A 520 28.11 25.08 -23.55
CA GLY A 520 29.48 25.18 -23.09
C GLY A 520 29.77 24.20 -21.96
N TYR A 521 30.93 24.39 -21.34
CA TYR A 521 31.38 23.53 -20.27
C TYR A 521 32.24 24.28 -19.24
N ASP A 522 32.25 23.76 -18.03
CA ASP A 522 33.21 24.12 -16.98
C ASP A 522 34.13 22.93 -16.76
N LEU A 523 35.44 23.19 -16.76
CA LEU A 523 36.45 22.15 -16.58
C LEU A 523 37.45 22.59 -15.53
N ASP A 524 37.54 21.84 -14.44
CA ASP A 524 38.61 22.00 -13.46
C ASP A 524 39.82 21.14 -13.85
N ALA A 525 40.61 21.65 -14.77
CA ALA A 525 41.82 20.97 -15.24
C ALA A 525 42.99 21.07 -14.24
N GLY A 526 42.86 21.84 -13.15
CA GLY A 526 43.94 22.09 -12.19
C GLY A 526 44.38 20.85 -11.41
N ALA A 527 43.52 19.82 -11.37
CA ALA A 527 43.70 18.59 -10.60
C ALA A 527 43.92 17.33 -11.45
N ALA A 528 44.17 17.45 -12.75
CA ALA A 528 44.40 16.29 -13.63
C ALA A 528 45.75 15.62 -13.32
N GLN A 529 45.73 14.62 -12.44
CA GLN A 529 46.89 13.81 -12.03
C GLN A 529 46.55 12.32 -12.12
N PRO A 530 47.55 11.44 -12.28
CA PRO A 530 47.32 9.99 -12.24
C PRO A 530 46.60 9.57 -10.96
N GLY A 531 45.51 8.82 -11.08
CA GLY A 531 44.67 8.38 -9.96
C GLY A 531 43.70 9.44 -9.43
N GLY A 532 43.75 10.67 -9.94
CA GLY A 532 42.84 11.76 -9.60
C GLY A 532 41.47 11.66 -10.28
N THR A 533 40.63 12.68 -10.06
CA THR A 533 39.33 12.82 -10.72
C THR A 533 39.29 14.15 -11.47
N LEU A 534 38.88 14.11 -12.73
CA LEU A 534 38.67 15.29 -13.55
C LEU A 534 37.19 15.70 -13.48
N GLU A 535 36.94 16.88 -12.91
CA GLU A 535 35.60 17.45 -12.77
C GLU A 535 35.22 18.29 -14.01
N LEU A 536 34.11 17.92 -14.63
CA LEU A 536 33.56 18.54 -15.84
C LEU A 536 32.07 18.82 -15.63
N ALA A 537 31.60 20.04 -15.84
CA ALA A 537 30.16 20.32 -15.94
C ALA A 537 29.80 20.69 -17.37
N LEU A 538 28.83 19.99 -17.95
CA LEU A 538 28.29 20.27 -19.28
C LEU A 538 26.98 21.04 -19.14
N TYR A 539 26.78 22.04 -19.99
CA TYR A 539 25.60 22.90 -19.95
C TYR A 539 24.75 22.62 -21.18
N TRP A 540 23.67 21.88 -20.98
CA TRP A 540 22.76 21.48 -22.05
C TRP A 540 21.53 22.39 -22.10
N ARG A 541 20.99 22.63 -23.28
CA ARG A 541 19.69 23.25 -23.48
C ARG A 541 18.81 22.39 -24.37
N ALA A 542 17.57 22.20 -23.96
CA ALA A 542 16.56 21.57 -24.81
C ALA A 542 16.10 22.56 -25.90
N ALA A 543 16.39 22.26 -27.16
CA ALA A 543 15.88 23.02 -28.31
C ALA A 543 14.47 22.56 -28.75
N GLY A 544 14.04 21.40 -28.26
CA GLY A 544 12.70 20.86 -28.45
C GLY A 544 12.52 19.59 -27.62
N GLN A 545 11.30 19.07 -27.55
CA GLN A 545 11.02 17.84 -26.80
C GLN A 545 11.46 16.62 -27.63
N ARG A 546 12.35 15.80 -27.06
CA ARG A 546 12.76 14.51 -27.64
C ARG A 546 12.05 13.37 -26.89
N ALA A 547 11.73 12.27 -27.58
CA ALA A 547 11.13 11.10 -26.93
C ALA A 547 12.17 10.06 -26.46
N ASP A 548 13.39 10.14 -27.00
CA ASP A 548 14.34 9.04 -26.99
C ASP A 548 15.35 9.15 -25.83
N ALA A 549 15.71 8.00 -25.26
CA ALA A 549 16.73 7.89 -24.23
C ALA A 549 18.13 8.02 -24.85
N ALA A 550 18.77 9.18 -24.64
CA ALA A 550 20.15 9.40 -25.08
C ALA A 550 21.12 9.42 -23.89
N LYS A 551 22.26 8.77 -24.07
CA LYS A 551 23.40 8.82 -23.15
C LYS A 551 24.46 9.79 -23.66
N VAL A 552 25.06 10.52 -22.74
CA VAL A 552 26.25 11.32 -22.98
C VAL A 552 27.45 10.43 -22.75
N PHE A 553 28.41 10.50 -23.67
CA PHE A 553 29.74 9.95 -23.47
C PHE A 553 30.75 11.07 -23.31
N VAL A 554 31.64 10.92 -22.33
CA VAL A 554 32.80 11.80 -22.12
C VAL A 554 34.04 10.93 -22.14
N HIS A 555 34.89 11.12 -23.14
CA HIS A 555 36.11 10.33 -23.34
C HIS A 555 37.34 11.23 -23.24
N LEU A 556 38.37 10.72 -22.57
CA LEU A 556 39.71 11.29 -22.55
C LEU A 556 40.62 10.42 -23.40
N TYR A 557 41.13 10.96 -24.51
CA TYR A 557 42.04 10.24 -25.41
C TYR A 557 43.49 10.60 -25.16
N ASP A 558 44.36 9.59 -25.18
CA ASP A 558 45.81 9.76 -25.13
C ASP A 558 46.38 10.30 -26.47
N PRO A 559 47.67 10.70 -26.51
CA PRO A 559 48.32 11.14 -27.75
C PRO A 559 48.34 10.10 -28.89
N ALA A 560 48.17 8.82 -28.57
CA ALA A 560 48.08 7.73 -29.55
C ALA A 560 46.64 7.52 -30.06
N GLY A 561 45.66 8.27 -29.57
CA GLY A 561 44.25 8.18 -29.95
C GLY A 561 43.48 7.06 -29.26
N LYS A 562 44.02 6.46 -28.19
CA LYS A 562 43.33 5.46 -27.37
C LYS A 562 42.59 6.12 -26.22
N VAL A 563 41.42 5.58 -25.85
CA VAL A 563 40.66 6.04 -24.67
C VAL A 563 41.45 5.69 -23.41
N ALA A 564 41.85 6.72 -22.67
CA ALA A 564 42.56 6.62 -21.40
C ALA A 564 41.59 6.59 -20.22
N ALA A 565 40.50 7.36 -20.29
CA ALA A 565 39.40 7.33 -19.33
C ALA A 565 38.08 7.66 -20.04
N GLN A 566 36.96 7.13 -19.56
CA GLN A 566 35.64 7.43 -20.10
C GLN A 566 34.53 7.33 -19.06
N VAL A 567 33.41 8.00 -19.33
CA VAL A 567 32.14 7.83 -18.61
C VAL A 567 30.98 7.96 -19.59
N ASP A 568 30.06 7.00 -19.53
CA ASP A 568 28.82 6.97 -20.32
C ASP A 568 27.62 6.87 -19.39
N ARG A 569 26.73 7.86 -19.44
CA ARG A 569 25.49 7.86 -18.64
C ARG A 569 24.45 8.79 -19.23
N GLN A 570 23.21 8.62 -18.78
CA GLN A 570 22.19 9.63 -19.01
C GLN A 570 22.52 10.91 -18.20
N PRO A 571 22.14 12.11 -18.69
CA PRO A 571 22.45 13.37 -18.00
C PRO A 571 21.95 13.45 -16.55
N TYR A 572 22.66 14.25 -15.76
CA TYR A 572 22.42 14.53 -14.33
C TYR A 572 22.26 13.24 -13.50
N TYR A 573 23.33 12.44 -13.46
CA TYR A 573 23.36 11.12 -12.79
C TYR A 573 22.29 10.14 -13.31
N GLY A 574 21.70 10.41 -14.48
CA GLY A 574 20.61 9.63 -15.07
C GLY A 574 19.21 9.95 -14.55
N THR A 575 19.06 10.97 -13.71
CA THR A 575 17.75 11.44 -13.23
C THR A 575 17.10 12.46 -14.18
N ARG A 576 17.86 12.99 -15.15
CA ARG A 576 17.38 13.99 -16.14
C ARG A 576 17.75 13.59 -17.57
N PRO A 577 17.30 12.45 -18.11
CA PRO A 577 17.53 12.17 -19.53
C PRO A 577 16.81 13.18 -20.43
N PRO A 578 17.26 13.40 -21.68
CA PRO A 578 16.75 14.49 -22.52
C PRO A 578 15.24 14.50 -22.76
N TYR A 579 14.57 13.33 -22.71
CA TYR A 579 13.12 13.25 -22.85
C TYR A 579 12.32 13.81 -21.67
N THR A 580 12.98 14.12 -20.54
CA THR A 580 12.35 14.75 -19.38
C THR A 580 12.55 16.26 -19.36
N TRP A 581 13.29 16.82 -20.32
CA TRP A 581 13.60 18.25 -20.35
C TRP A 581 12.44 19.04 -20.95
N THR A 582 12.20 20.21 -20.38
CA THR A 582 11.28 21.21 -20.92
C THR A 582 11.97 22.04 -21.99
N THR A 583 11.28 22.46 -23.04
CA THR A 583 11.87 23.32 -24.08
C THR A 583 12.45 24.60 -23.48
N GLY A 584 13.69 24.92 -23.84
CA GLY A 584 14.44 26.07 -23.31
C GLY A 584 15.10 25.84 -21.95
N GLU A 585 14.81 24.73 -21.27
CA GLU A 585 15.43 24.39 -19.99
C GLU A 585 16.93 24.20 -20.15
N VAL A 586 17.69 24.77 -19.22
CA VAL A 586 19.15 24.61 -19.13
C VAL A 586 19.47 23.60 -18.03
N ILE A 587 20.24 22.57 -18.38
CA ILE A 587 20.68 21.51 -17.47
C ILE A 587 22.18 21.65 -17.25
N ARG A 588 22.57 21.87 -16.00
CA ARG A 588 23.97 21.74 -15.55
C ARG A 588 24.23 20.29 -15.18
N ASP A 589 25.02 19.59 -15.99
CA ASP A 589 25.25 18.15 -15.90
C ASP A 589 26.71 17.85 -15.47
N PRO A 590 26.94 17.54 -14.17
CA PRO A 590 28.28 17.35 -13.62
C PRO A 590 28.82 15.92 -13.84
N TYR A 591 30.05 15.78 -14.28
CA TYR A 591 30.78 14.54 -14.53
C TYR A 591 32.06 14.49 -13.74
N ALA A 592 32.24 13.38 -13.01
CA ALA A 592 33.47 13.04 -12.32
C ALA A 592 34.17 11.91 -13.10
N LEU A 593 35.22 12.24 -13.86
CA LEU A 593 35.96 11.27 -14.66
C LEU A 593 37.18 10.77 -13.88
N LYS A 594 37.12 9.53 -13.38
CA LYS A 594 38.24 8.90 -12.67
C LYS A 594 39.39 8.59 -13.63
N LEU A 595 40.57 9.11 -13.34
CA LEU A 595 41.77 8.91 -14.14
C LEU A 595 42.56 7.69 -13.63
N PRO A 596 43.03 6.80 -14.52
CA PRO A 596 43.93 5.70 -14.13
C PRO A 596 45.16 6.17 -13.35
N ALA A 597 45.62 5.35 -12.40
CA ALA A 597 46.79 5.65 -11.57
C ALA A 597 48.13 5.55 -12.33
N ASP A 598 48.13 4.85 -13.45
CA ASP A 598 49.27 4.64 -14.35
C ASP A 598 49.27 5.59 -15.56
N LEU A 599 48.46 6.65 -15.53
CA LEU A 599 48.43 7.63 -16.61
C LEU A 599 49.81 8.28 -16.79
N ALA A 600 50.32 8.28 -18.02
CA ALA A 600 51.55 8.99 -18.33
C ALA A 600 51.32 10.52 -18.31
N PRO A 601 52.27 11.32 -17.81
CA PRO A 601 52.20 12.77 -17.97
C PRO A 601 52.16 13.15 -19.46
N GLY A 602 51.28 14.09 -19.82
CA GLY A 602 51.09 14.47 -21.22
C GLY A 602 49.82 15.27 -21.49
N ALA A 603 49.63 15.64 -22.75
CA ALA A 603 48.42 16.30 -23.22
C ALA A 603 47.40 15.27 -23.71
N TYR A 604 46.22 15.27 -23.12
CA TYR A 604 45.11 14.38 -23.46
C TYR A 604 43.98 15.17 -24.11
N THR A 605 43.25 14.57 -25.04
CA THR A 605 42.12 15.23 -25.71
C THR A 605 40.80 14.85 -25.05
N LEU A 606 40.06 15.84 -24.55
CA LEU A 606 38.74 15.65 -23.98
C LEU A 606 37.68 15.77 -25.07
N VAL A 607 36.84 14.74 -25.18
CA VAL A 607 35.83 14.59 -26.22
C VAL A 607 34.49 14.25 -25.59
N VAL A 608 33.42 14.83 -26.13
CA VAL A 608 32.03 14.53 -25.74
C VAL A 608 31.21 14.13 -26.95
N GLY A 609 30.11 13.43 -26.71
CA GLY A 609 28.99 13.34 -27.64
C GLY A 609 27.80 12.66 -27.00
N MET A 610 26.82 12.32 -27.82
CA MET A 610 25.63 11.59 -27.38
C MET A 610 25.34 10.41 -28.30
N TYR A 611 24.69 9.39 -27.77
CA TYR A 611 24.20 8.26 -28.54
C TYR A 611 22.84 7.80 -28.00
N ASP A 612 22.03 7.22 -28.88
CA ASP A 612 20.78 6.57 -28.51
C ASP A 612 21.06 5.28 -27.73
N GLU A 613 20.47 5.15 -26.54
CA GLU A 613 20.77 4.06 -25.61
C GLU A 613 20.33 2.69 -26.13
N LEU A 614 19.22 2.64 -26.88
CA LEU A 614 18.64 1.39 -27.37
C LEU A 614 19.39 0.85 -28.60
N THR A 615 19.74 1.75 -29.52
CA THR A 615 20.36 1.38 -30.81
C THR A 615 21.87 1.48 -30.80
N GLY A 616 22.46 2.23 -29.86
CA GLY A 616 23.89 2.55 -29.84
C GLY A 616 24.29 3.61 -30.88
N ALA A 617 23.36 4.14 -31.66
CA ALA A 617 23.66 5.07 -32.75
C ALA A 617 24.09 6.43 -32.21
N ARG A 618 25.25 6.93 -32.68
CA ARG A 618 25.76 8.27 -32.34
C ARG A 618 24.83 9.36 -32.89
N LEU A 619 24.54 10.36 -32.08
CA LEU A 619 23.80 11.54 -32.53
C LEU A 619 24.71 12.45 -33.37
N PRO A 620 24.28 12.91 -34.56
CA PRO A 620 25.06 13.84 -35.38
C PRO A 620 25.46 15.10 -34.62
N VAL A 621 26.71 15.55 -34.77
CA VAL A 621 27.21 16.79 -34.15
C VAL A 621 27.31 17.90 -35.19
N ARG A 622 26.70 19.05 -34.91
CA ARG A 622 26.86 20.30 -35.68
C ARG A 622 27.54 21.34 -34.79
N ALA A 623 28.76 21.73 -35.14
CA ALA A 623 29.56 22.72 -34.42
C ALA A 623 30.59 23.34 -35.40
N ASP A 624 31.52 24.15 -34.89
CA ASP A 624 32.73 24.54 -35.64
C ASP A 624 33.46 23.30 -36.17
N ALA A 625 33.73 23.27 -37.48
CA ALA A 625 34.35 22.15 -38.18
C ALA A 625 35.69 21.73 -37.56
N ALA A 626 36.45 22.66 -36.96
CA ALA A 626 37.70 22.35 -36.28
C ALA A 626 37.54 21.49 -35.01
N ARG A 627 36.32 21.44 -34.45
CA ARG A 627 36.00 20.69 -33.22
C ARG A 627 35.28 19.38 -33.47
N VAL A 628 34.72 19.18 -34.67
CA VAL A 628 34.00 17.95 -35.03
C VAL A 628 35.00 16.89 -35.49
N LEU A 629 35.06 15.79 -34.76
CA LEU A 629 35.88 14.62 -35.06
C LEU A 629 35.01 13.55 -35.75
N PRO A 630 35.61 12.56 -36.46
CA PRO A 630 34.87 11.44 -37.04
C PRO A 630 34.04 10.70 -35.99
N ASP A 631 32.96 10.04 -36.41
CA ASP A 631 32.02 9.31 -35.54
C ASP A 631 31.21 10.22 -34.58
N SER A 632 30.84 11.41 -35.06
CA SER A 632 30.01 12.37 -34.30
C SER A 632 30.57 12.70 -32.91
N ARG A 633 31.88 12.94 -32.87
CA ARG A 633 32.60 13.27 -31.64
C ARG A 633 32.91 14.77 -31.61
N LEU A 634 32.73 15.41 -30.46
CA LEU A 634 32.99 16.84 -30.28
C LEU A 634 34.19 17.06 -29.36
N ARG A 635 35.24 17.72 -29.86
CA ARG A 635 36.42 18.08 -29.06
C ARG A 635 36.13 19.30 -28.18
N LEU A 636 36.20 19.11 -26.86
CA LEU A 636 36.06 20.19 -25.89
C LEU A 636 37.37 20.98 -25.72
N GLY A 637 38.49 20.28 -25.57
CA GLY A 637 39.81 20.88 -25.37
C GLY A 637 40.90 19.86 -25.04
N GLU A 638 42.07 20.35 -24.62
CA GLU A 638 43.16 19.53 -24.10
C GLU A 638 43.21 19.59 -22.57
N VAL A 639 43.58 18.47 -21.95
CA VAL A 639 43.81 18.31 -20.51
C VAL A 639 45.26 17.92 -20.34
N ALA A 640 46.04 18.74 -19.63
CA ALA A 640 47.42 18.43 -19.30
C ALA A 640 47.46 17.61 -18.01
N VAL A 641 47.90 16.36 -18.09
CA VAL A 641 48.11 15.49 -16.94
C VAL A 641 49.56 15.65 -16.49
N ARG A 642 49.75 15.96 -15.21
CA ARG A 642 51.05 16.26 -14.61
C ARG A 642 51.49 15.21 -13.61
#